data_AF-A0A0W0I9U1-F1
#
_entry.id   AF-A0A0W0I9U1-F1
#
_cell.length_a   1.000
_cell.length_b   1.000
_cell.length_c   1.000
_cell.angle_alpha   90.00
_cell.angle_beta   90.00
_cell.angle_gamma   90.00
#
_symmetry.space_group_name_H-M   'P 1'
#
loop_
_entity.id
_entity.type
_entity.pdbx_description
1 polymer ?
#
loop_
_entity_poly.entity_id
_entity_poly.type
_entity_poly.pdbx_seq_one_letter_code
_entity_poly.pdbx_strand_id
1 'polypeptide(L)'
;MDVHQLALLTRQPSAALTERPRFWGMPKRGIALILANALFWQPLLAQAEGIAVSGATNTSVGQAGNGVPVINIAAPNGSGLSHNQYQQYNVDSKGVILNNATNATQSTQLGGIIVGNKNLGGTAARTISQSTQLGGIIVGNKNLGGTAARTILNEVTGANASQLNGYTEVAGQSARVIVANPYGISCNGCGFINTPQVTLTTGKPVLDANGQLNRFNVQGGSVSIDGVGLNADNVDQFDIITRSAKINAELHAKRLNIIAGRNDVDAQTLNATPLPDDGSAKPELAIDSSALGGMYAGAVRLVGTEAGVGVRLAGDLAASGGDINIDANGKLTMNQTAASGNIVAKARDISVTGPAYAGSQLALNASGTLTNSSDVVAGQAVTIDADQLSNTGVIESGINADNTRNSTGTLSVRARNVVNQGTLAASSALSAIVSETLDNRAGKIVSEGTLTASAARLDNSNGQLSSAGEQSVTASESLDNSAGQLVTDGVLTVSSARLNNSGGTLSAAQALNINSAQLDNSATSRITSGAALALNTTVLNNLGGLISGWQGMTLTGDSFDNTAGTLVSNTGMTLTLNGALTNTNGTVVSNSAMTLDLPGTLNNSNGNIVSGGDLLLQRGGNVTNSNGRLTSQGLMTLFANTLDNRNNGTLAGSTVSITSSGDVLNVG
;
A
#
# COMPACT_ATOMS: atom_id res chain seq x y z
N MET A 1 55.68 19.40 -15.80
CA MET A 1 57.02 19.36 -16.42
C MET A 1 57.17 17.95 -16.97
N ASP A 2 57.19 17.59 -18.24
CA ASP A 2 57.33 18.22 -19.57
C ASP A 2 56.50 17.34 -20.54
N VAL A 3 55.63 17.82 -21.42
CA VAL A 3 55.84 18.48 -22.73
C VAL A 3 56.72 17.69 -23.72
N HIS A 4 56.09 17.11 -24.75
CA HIS A 4 56.57 17.22 -26.14
C HIS A 4 55.41 17.08 -27.15
N GLN A 5 55.14 18.18 -27.85
CA GLN A 5 54.32 18.31 -29.06
C GLN A 5 55.19 18.15 -30.33
N LEU A 6 54.58 17.75 -31.45
CA LEU A 6 54.55 18.41 -32.78
C LEU A 6 53.92 17.42 -33.81
N ALA A 7 52.69 17.65 -34.31
CA ALA A 7 52.32 18.36 -35.56
C ALA A 7 52.79 17.63 -36.86
N LEU A 8 52.02 17.43 -37.95
CA LEU A 8 51.12 18.34 -38.67
C LEU A 8 50.31 17.60 -39.78
N LEU A 9 49.06 18.05 -40.01
CA LEU A 9 48.13 18.07 -41.17
C LEU A 9 48.46 17.36 -42.52
N THR A 10 47.44 16.75 -43.15
CA THR A 10 46.84 17.24 -44.44
C THR A 10 45.58 16.47 -44.89
N ARG A 11 44.69 17.21 -45.57
CA ARG A 11 43.32 16.88 -46.04
C ARG A 11 43.28 15.90 -47.22
N GLN A 12 42.22 15.09 -47.33
CA GLN A 12 41.76 14.49 -48.59
C GLN A 12 40.22 14.48 -48.74
N PRO A 13 39.68 14.51 -49.98
CA PRO A 13 38.42 15.17 -50.33
C PRO A 13 37.17 14.28 -50.30
N SER A 14 36.02 14.91 -50.06
CA SER A 14 34.69 14.33 -50.15
C SER A 14 34.31 13.97 -51.60
N ALA A 15 33.59 12.86 -51.76
CA ALA A 15 33.16 12.28 -53.03
C ALA A 15 32.31 13.24 -53.89
N ALA A 16 32.49 13.15 -55.21
CA ALA A 16 31.80 13.94 -56.21
C ALA A 16 30.29 13.65 -56.26
N LEU A 17 29.48 14.71 -56.18
CA LEU A 17 28.04 14.69 -56.42
C LEU A 17 27.76 14.70 -57.93
N THR A 18 27.03 13.69 -58.40
CA THR A 18 26.48 13.64 -59.76
C THR A 18 25.04 14.14 -59.73
N GLU A 19 24.78 15.32 -60.29
CA GLU A 19 23.41 15.82 -60.45
C GLU A 19 22.74 15.21 -61.70
N ARG A 20 21.51 14.72 -61.56
CA ARG A 20 20.64 14.37 -62.69
C ARG A 20 19.53 15.41 -62.81
N PRO A 21 19.39 16.13 -63.94
CA PRO A 21 18.33 17.10 -64.12
C PRO A 21 17.04 16.39 -64.55
N ARG A 22 15.96 16.69 -63.82
CA ARG A 22 14.53 16.50 -64.14
C ARG A 22 13.96 15.08 -64.01
N PHE A 23 13.22 14.87 -62.91
CA PHE A 23 12.25 13.80 -62.73
C PHE A 23 10.83 14.40 -62.83
N TRP A 24 10.09 14.07 -63.89
CA TRP A 24 8.69 14.43 -64.09
C TRP A 24 7.78 13.23 -63.77
N GLY A 25 7.54 13.01 -62.49
CA GLY A 25 6.56 12.05 -62.00
C GLY A 25 6.32 12.29 -60.51
N MET A 26 5.06 12.36 -60.07
CA MET A 26 4.77 12.43 -58.63
C MET A 26 5.29 11.15 -57.95
N PRO A 27 6.16 11.26 -56.93
CA PRO A 27 6.67 10.08 -56.24
C PRO A 27 5.53 9.42 -55.47
N LYS A 28 5.50 8.08 -55.43
CA LYS A 28 4.56 7.28 -54.61
C LYS A 28 4.49 7.75 -53.13
N ARG A 29 5.58 8.37 -52.65
CA ARG A 29 5.66 9.01 -51.32
C ARG A 29 4.78 10.26 -51.18
N GLY A 30 4.59 11.04 -52.24
CA GLY A 30 3.67 12.19 -52.25
C GLY A 30 2.21 11.77 -52.20
N ILE A 31 1.83 10.70 -52.92
CA ILE A 31 0.48 10.11 -52.84
C ILE A 31 0.25 9.52 -51.44
N ALA A 32 1.24 8.82 -50.87
CA ALA A 32 1.15 8.30 -49.51
C ALA A 32 1.03 9.41 -48.44
N LEU A 33 1.74 10.54 -48.62
CA LEU A 33 1.64 11.68 -47.71
C LEU A 33 0.27 12.39 -47.83
N ILE A 34 -0.27 12.51 -49.04
CA ILE A 34 -1.60 13.08 -49.28
C ILE A 34 -2.69 12.14 -48.72
N LEU A 35 -2.58 10.83 -48.90
CA LEU A 35 -3.51 9.86 -48.32
C LEU A 35 -3.39 9.79 -46.79
N ALA A 36 -2.18 9.84 -46.24
CA ALA A 36 -1.97 9.89 -44.79
C ALA A 36 -2.51 11.18 -44.17
N ASN A 37 -2.36 12.32 -44.83
CA ASN A 37 -2.95 13.58 -44.37
C ASN A 37 -4.47 13.62 -44.58
N ALA A 38 -5.00 13.06 -45.67
CA ALA A 38 -6.44 12.93 -45.89
C ALA A 38 -7.10 11.98 -44.88
N LEU A 39 -6.39 10.96 -44.39
CA LEU A 39 -6.81 10.07 -43.30
C LEU A 39 -6.65 10.72 -41.91
N PHE A 40 -5.66 11.60 -41.72
CA PHE A 40 -5.44 12.32 -40.45
C PHE A 40 -6.34 13.55 -40.28
N TRP A 41 -6.81 14.17 -41.37
CA TRP A 41 -7.65 15.38 -41.37
C TRP A 41 -9.10 15.17 -41.79
N GLN A 42 -9.53 13.92 -41.93
CA GLN A 42 -10.95 13.63 -41.81
C GLN A 42 -11.27 13.41 -40.32
N PRO A 43 -11.83 14.40 -39.60
CA PRO A 43 -12.80 13.99 -38.61
C PRO A 43 -13.87 13.29 -39.45
N LEU A 44 -13.97 11.97 -39.32
CA LEU A 44 -15.30 11.39 -39.34
C LEU A 44 -16.03 12.15 -38.22
N LEU A 45 -16.67 13.25 -38.60
CA LEU A 45 -17.85 13.75 -37.92
C LEU A 45 -18.85 12.62 -38.07
N ALA A 46 -18.68 11.59 -37.24
CA ALA A 46 -19.75 10.70 -36.89
C ALA A 46 -20.77 11.64 -36.23
N GLN A 47 -21.64 12.19 -37.06
CA GLN A 47 -22.88 12.77 -36.56
C GLN A 47 -23.52 11.62 -35.81
N ALA A 48 -23.49 11.69 -34.48
CA ALA A 48 -24.22 10.77 -33.65
C ALA A 48 -25.69 11.00 -33.99
N GLU A 49 -26.21 10.20 -34.92
CA GLU A 49 -27.64 10.06 -35.15
C GLU A 49 -28.26 9.79 -33.76
N GLY A 50 -29.22 10.64 -33.35
CA GLY A 50 -29.63 10.79 -31.95
C GLY A 50 -30.14 9.50 -31.27
N ILE A 51 -31.45 9.36 -31.13
CA ILE A 51 -32.06 8.17 -30.52
C ILE A 51 -32.92 7.48 -31.58
N ALA A 52 -32.58 6.24 -31.90
CA ALA A 52 -33.29 5.42 -32.88
C ALA A 52 -33.71 4.09 -32.23
N VAL A 53 -35.01 3.85 -32.09
CA VAL A 53 -35.56 2.60 -31.56
C VAL A 53 -35.43 1.46 -32.56
N SER A 54 -35.22 0.23 -32.08
CA SER A 54 -35.06 -0.95 -32.95
C SER A 54 -36.37 -1.46 -33.56
N GLY A 55 -37.52 -1.07 -33.01
CA GLY A 55 -38.83 -1.59 -33.36
C GLY A 55 -39.16 -2.96 -32.74
N ALA A 56 -38.21 -3.59 -32.03
CA ALA A 56 -38.42 -4.88 -31.36
C ALA A 56 -39.21 -4.77 -30.04
N THR A 57 -39.36 -3.56 -29.51
CA THR A 57 -40.11 -3.25 -28.29
C THR A 57 -41.14 -2.17 -28.61
N ASN A 58 -42.20 -2.03 -27.81
CA ASN A 58 -43.19 -0.95 -27.98
C ASN A 58 -42.68 0.44 -27.53
N THR A 59 -41.37 0.66 -27.63
CA THR A 59 -40.70 1.92 -27.27
C THR A 59 -40.90 2.93 -28.40
N SER A 60 -41.22 4.17 -28.05
CA SER A 60 -41.32 5.26 -29.05
C SER A 60 -40.59 6.51 -28.59
N VAL A 61 -40.12 7.32 -29.55
CA VAL A 61 -39.43 8.57 -29.31
C VAL A 61 -40.30 9.72 -29.82
N GLY A 62 -40.63 10.64 -28.94
CA GLY A 62 -41.24 11.93 -29.26
C GLY A 62 -40.31 13.08 -28.86
N GLN A 63 -40.86 14.28 -28.79
CA GLN A 63 -40.15 15.47 -28.32
C GLN A 63 -41.05 16.29 -27.40
N ALA A 64 -40.46 16.89 -26.38
CA ALA A 64 -41.11 17.88 -25.52
C ALA A 64 -41.25 19.22 -26.24
N GLY A 65 -42.04 20.14 -25.68
CA GLY A 65 -42.30 21.45 -26.29
C GLY A 65 -41.06 22.33 -26.49
N ASN A 66 -39.98 22.08 -25.75
CA ASN A 66 -38.68 22.74 -25.89
C ASN A 66 -37.66 21.96 -26.75
N GLY A 67 -38.08 20.87 -27.38
CA GLY A 67 -37.25 20.06 -28.28
C GLY A 67 -36.37 19.00 -27.60
N VAL A 68 -36.49 18.79 -26.29
CA VAL A 68 -35.83 17.66 -25.60
C VAL A 68 -36.50 16.35 -26.03
N PRO A 69 -35.74 15.32 -26.47
CA PRO A 69 -36.30 14.01 -26.79
C PRO A 69 -37.01 13.36 -25.60
N VAL A 70 -38.19 12.78 -25.86
CA VAL A 70 -38.99 12.04 -24.85
C VAL A 70 -39.14 10.60 -25.30
N ILE A 71 -38.53 9.68 -24.57
CA ILE A 71 -38.70 8.24 -24.77
C ILE A 71 -39.94 7.79 -23.99
N ASN A 72 -40.99 7.42 -24.70
CA ASN A 72 -42.07 6.63 -24.11
C ASN A 72 -41.59 5.19 -24.02
N ILE A 73 -41.13 4.81 -22.83
CA ILE A 73 -40.61 3.48 -22.54
C ILE A 73 -41.68 2.41 -22.77
N ALA A 74 -41.26 1.17 -23.04
CA ALA A 74 -42.13 0.01 -23.17
C ALA A 74 -42.83 -0.32 -21.84
N ALA A 75 -43.96 -1.04 -21.91
CA ALA A 75 -44.66 -1.53 -20.72
C ALA A 75 -43.71 -2.38 -19.85
N PRO A 76 -43.68 -2.18 -18.52
CA PRO A 76 -42.91 -3.04 -17.65
C PRO A 76 -43.50 -4.45 -17.63
N ASN A 77 -42.63 -5.47 -17.55
CA ASN A 77 -43.06 -6.85 -17.37
C ASN A 77 -43.49 -7.13 -15.90
N GLY A 78 -43.87 -8.37 -15.57
CA GLY A 78 -44.29 -8.76 -14.22
C GLY A 78 -43.25 -8.51 -13.11
N SER A 79 -41.98 -8.34 -13.47
CA SER A 79 -40.90 -7.98 -12.54
C SER A 79 -40.69 -6.47 -12.37
N GLY A 80 -41.47 -5.65 -13.08
CA GLY A 80 -41.31 -4.19 -13.09
C GLY A 80 -40.19 -3.69 -14.00
N LEU A 81 -39.59 -4.55 -14.83
CA LEU A 81 -38.57 -4.18 -15.81
C LEU A 81 -39.23 -3.71 -17.11
N SER A 82 -38.97 -2.47 -17.51
CA SER A 82 -39.22 -1.97 -18.85
C SER A 82 -37.97 -2.16 -19.71
N HIS A 83 -38.05 -3.01 -20.73
CA HIS A 83 -36.95 -3.31 -21.64
C HIS A 83 -37.15 -2.57 -22.95
N ASN A 84 -36.21 -1.69 -23.27
CA ASN A 84 -36.25 -0.78 -24.42
C ASN A 84 -35.03 -1.07 -25.29
N GLN A 85 -35.25 -1.29 -26.59
CA GLN A 85 -34.18 -1.65 -27.52
C GLN A 85 -33.98 -0.58 -28.61
N TYR A 86 -32.72 -0.29 -28.90
CA TYR A 86 -32.31 0.82 -29.77
C TYR A 86 -31.30 0.37 -30.82
N GLN A 87 -31.39 0.92 -32.03
CA GLN A 87 -30.26 0.88 -32.98
C GLN A 87 -29.17 1.87 -32.58
N GLN A 88 -29.57 3.03 -32.05
CA GLN A 88 -28.68 4.07 -31.52
C GLN A 88 -29.30 4.73 -30.30
N TYR A 89 -28.48 4.99 -29.30
CA TYR A 89 -28.87 5.68 -28.08
C TYR A 89 -27.80 6.71 -27.74
N ASN A 90 -27.97 7.91 -28.27
CA ASN A 90 -27.11 9.06 -27.99
C ASN A 90 -27.92 10.16 -27.31
N VAL A 91 -27.35 10.77 -26.28
CA VAL A 91 -27.94 11.89 -25.54
C VAL A 91 -27.11 13.12 -25.83
N ASP A 92 -27.71 14.14 -26.43
CA ASP A 92 -27.04 15.41 -26.67
C ASP A 92 -27.03 16.29 -25.41
N SER A 93 -26.49 17.50 -25.53
CA SER A 93 -26.42 18.45 -24.41
C SER A 93 -27.77 18.96 -23.89
N LYS A 94 -28.86 18.78 -24.64
CA LYS A 94 -30.23 19.09 -24.17
C LYS A 94 -30.77 18.00 -23.25
N GLY A 95 -30.16 16.82 -23.23
CA GLY A 95 -30.58 15.69 -22.43
C GLY A 95 -31.69 14.87 -23.07
N VAL A 96 -32.25 13.93 -22.29
CA VAL A 96 -33.34 13.03 -22.69
C VAL A 96 -34.27 12.77 -21.52
N ILE A 97 -35.55 12.57 -21.81
CA ILE A 97 -36.56 12.21 -20.81
C ILE A 97 -37.04 10.77 -21.04
N LEU A 98 -36.89 9.92 -20.03
CA LEU A 98 -37.50 8.60 -19.94
C LEU A 98 -38.89 8.75 -19.31
N ASN A 99 -39.95 8.64 -20.12
CA ASN A 99 -41.31 8.85 -19.68
C ASN A 99 -41.88 7.64 -18.93
N ASN A 100 -41.73 7.63 -17.61
CA ASN A 100 -42.28 6.65 -16.69
C ASN A 100 -43.56 7.17 -15.98
N ALA A 101 -44.25 8.14 -16.58
CA ALA A 101 -45.42 8.76 -16.00
C ALA A 101 -46.70 8.02 -16.37
N THR A 102 -47.46 7.58 -15.35
CA THR A 102 -48.78 6.93 -15.51
C THR A 102 -49.93 7.93 -15.50
N ASN A 103 -49.74 9.11 -14.92
CA ASN A 103 -50.71 10.21 -14.91
C ASN A 103 -50.81 10.89 -16.28
N ALA A 104 -51.97 11.49 -16.57
CA ALA A 104 -52.24 12.13 -17.87
C ALA A 104 -51.23 13.25 -18.21
N THR A 105 -50.74 13.98 -17.21
CA THR A 105 -49.69 15.00 -17.33
C THR A 105 -48.71 14.88 -16.16
N GLN A 106 -47.43 15.11 -16.42
CA GLN A 106 -46.36 15.03 -15.42
C GLN A 106 -45.34 16.14 -15.63
N SER A 107 -44.94 16.83 -14.56
CA SER A 107 -43.84 17.78 -14.58
C SER A 107 -42.50 17.06 -14.67
N THR A 108 -41.60 17.61 -15.47
CA THR A 108 -40.20 17.18 -15.64
C THR A 108 -39.27 18.36 -15.40
N GLN A 109 -38.00 18.14 -15.14
CA GLN A 109 -36.96 19.15 -14.96
C GLN A 109 -36.36 19.62 -16.28
N LEU A 110 -36.33 18.76 -17.31
CA LEU A 110 -35.73 19.07 -18.62
C LEU A 110 -36.75 19.49 -19.69
N GLY A 111 -37.98 19.00 -19.66
CA GLY A 111 -38.90 19.10 -20.79
C GLY A 111 -39.84 20.27 -20.66
N GLY A 112 -39.87 21.23 -21.59
CA GLY A 112 -40.70 22.45 -21.52
C GLY A 112 -42.22 22.20 -21.54
N ILE A 113 -43.03 23.27 -21.54
CA ILE A 113 -44.50 23.16 -21.55
C ILE A 113 -44.96 22.46 -22.84
N ILE A 114 -45.54 21.26 -22.75
CA ILE A 114 -46.27 20.66 -23.87
C ILE A 114 -47.65 21.31 -23.98
N VAL A 115 -47.84 22.07 -25.05
CA VAL A 115 -49.17 22.56 -25.45
C VAL A 115 -49.97 21.41 -26.05
N GLY A 116 -51.21 21.26 -25.58
CA GLY A 116 -52.02 20.05 -25.68
C GLY A 116 -52.37 19.54 -27.08
N ASN A 117 -52.52 18.22 -27.10
CA ASN A 117 -53.17 17.34 -28.07
C ASN A 117 -54.31 17.99 -28.89
N LYS A 118 -54.15 18.07 -30.22
CA LYS A 118 -55.17 18.53 -31.18
C LYS A 118 -56.45 17.66 -31.20
N ASN A 119 -56.42 16.45 -30.65
CA ASN A 119 -57.57 15.54 -30.59
C ASN A 119 -58.48 15.75 -29.36
N LEU A 120 -58.22 16.76 -28.50
CA LEU A 120 -59.02 17.04 -27.29
C LEU A 120 -59.83 18.34 -27.33
N GLY A 121 -60.14 18.88 -28.52
CA GLY A 121 -61.20 19.89 -28.68
C GLY A 121 -61.07 21.17 -27.83
N GLY A 122 -59.85 21.61 -27.51
CA GLY A 122 -59.60 22.95 -26.95
C GLY A 122 -60.12 23.26 -25.54
N THR A 123 -60.60 22.28 -24.74
CA THR A 123 -61.27 22.59 -23.46
C THR A 123 -60.41 22.34 -22.20
N ALA A 124 -59.18 21.83 -22.32
CA ALA A 124 -58.31 21.51 -21.17
C ALA A 124 -57.31 22.62 -20.78
N ALA A 125 -57.64 23.89 -21.02
CA ALA A 125 -56.76 25.03 -20.69
C ALA A 125 -57.02 25.67 -19.31
N ARG A 126 -57.65 24.94 -18.37
CA ARG A 126 -57.82 25.44 -16.99
C ARG A 126 -57.47 24.36 -15.97
N THR A 127 -56.48 24.69 -15.14
CA THR A 127 -56.05 23.99 -13.92
C THR A 127 -54.92 22.96 -14.12
N ILE A 128 -53.69 23.47 -14.23
CA ILE A 128 -52.53 23.24 -13.33
C ILE A 128 -51.32 23.80 -14.10
N SER A 129 -51.04 25.09 -13.88
CA SER A 129 -49.74 25.67 -14.13
C SER A 129 -49.15 25.97 -12.75
N GLN A 130 -48.44 25.01 -12.19
CA GLN A 130 -47.37 25.30 -11.26
C GLN A 130 -46.08 24.86 -11.95
N SER A 131 -45.48 25.82 -12.65
CA SER A 131 -44.13 25.73 -13.18
C SER A 131 -43.13 25.73 -12.04
N THR A 132 -42.24 24.73 -11.99
CA THR A 132 -40.95 24.88 -11.32
C THR A 132 -39.96 25.49 -12.32
N GLN A 133 -38.95 26.20 -11.82
CA GLN A 133 -38.20 27.23 -12.58
C GLN A 133 -37.35 26.76 -13.77
N LEU A 134 -37.26 25.45 -14.08
CA LEU A 134 -36.52 24.96 -15.26
C LEU A 134 -37.25 23.83 -16.02
N GLY A 135 -38.39 23.38 -15.50
CA GLY A 135 -39.04 22.15 -15.92
C GLY A 135 -40.47 22.36 -16.41
N GLY A 136 -40.83 21.77 -17.53
CA GLY A 136 -42.19 21.82 -18.11
C GLY A 136 -42.93 20.50 -18.02
N ILE A 137 -43.92 20.29 -18.89
CA ILE A 137 -45.00 19.29 -18.70
C ILE A 137 -44.96 18.32 -19.85
N ILE A 138 -44.87 17.02 -19.57
CA ILE A 138 -45.05 15.95 -20.57
C ILE A 138 -46.40 15.24 -20.41
N VAL A 139 -46.88 14.61 -21.48
CA VAL A 139 -48.07 13.73 -21.46
C VAL A 139 -47.69 12.35 -20.95
N GLY A 140 -48.57 11.71 -20.17
CA GLY A 140 -48.37 10.35 -19.66
C GLY A 140 -48.07 9.31 -20.75
N ASN A 141 -47.25 8.33 -20.39
CA ASN A 141 -46.87 7.26 -21.30
C ASN A 141 -47.96 6.18 -21.39
N LYS A 142 -48.69 6.17 -22.51
CA LYS A 142 -49.77 5.21 -22.76
C LYS A 142 -49.31 3.76 -22.80
N ASN A 143 -48.03 3.50 -23.06
CA ASN A 143 -47.49 2.14 -23.08
C ASN A 143 -47.55 1.47 -21.70
N LEU A 144 -47.57 2.24 -20.62
CA LEU A 144 -47.45 1.72 -19.25
C LEU A 144 -48.70 1.00 -18.74
N GLY A 145 -49.87 1.18 -19.38
CA GLY A 145 -51.12 0.57 -18.92
C GLY A 145 -51.48 0.88 -17.47
N GLY A 146 -51.02 2.03 -16.95
CA GLY A 146 -51.22 2.45 -15.55
C GLY A 146 -50.16 1.98 -14.55
N THR A 147 -49.17 1.16 -14.96
CA THR A 147 -48.11 0.66 -14.06
C THR A 147 -46.75 1.22 -14.47
N ALA A 148 -46.10 1.95 -13.56
CA ALA A 148 -44.76 2.47 -13.80
C ALA A 148 -43.69 1.38 -13.68
N ALA A 149 -42.61 1.52 -14.44
CA ALA A 149 -41.44 0.66 -14.34
C ALA A 149 -40.67 0.94 -13.04
N ARG A 150 -40.07 -0.11 -12.47
CA ARG A 150 -39.09 -0.02 -11.37
C ARG A 150 -37.66 0.00 -11.88
N THR A 151 -37.43 -0.62 -13.04
CA THR A 151 -36.15 -0.63 -13.75
C THR A 151 -36.41 -0.33 -15.22
N ILE A 152 -35.64 0.60 -15.79
CA ILE A 152 -35.68 0.97 -17.20
C ILE A 152 -34.34 0.53 -17.81
N LEU A 153 -34.38 -0.53 -18.62
CA LEU A 153 -33.24 -1.04 -19.36
C LEU A 153 -33.26 -0.47 -20.78
N ASN A 154 -32.24 0.31 -21.12
CA ASN A 154 -31.98 0.82 -22.46
C ASN A 154 -30.85 0.01 -23.08
N GLU A 155 -31.19 -0.96 -23.93
CA GLU A 155 -30.23 -1.84 -24.60
C GLU A 155 -30.01 -1.40 -26.05
N VAL A 156 -28.76 -1.13 -26.43
CA VAL A 156 -28.38 -0.87 -27.81
C VAL A 156 -28.04 -2.19 -28.50
N THR A 157 -28.78 -2.50 -29.56
CA THR A 157 -28.58 -3.69 -30.42
C THR A 157 -27.83 -3.36 -31.71
N GLY A 158 -27.69 -2.07 -32.04
CA GLY A 158 -26.90 -1.61 -33.19
C GLY A 158 -25.40 -1.61 -32.92
N ALA A 159 -24.61 -1.38 -33.96
CA ALA A 159 -23.14 -1.56 -33.94
C ALA A 159 -22.32 -0.34 -33.46
N ASN A 160 -22.98 0.73 -33.01
CA ASN A 160 -22.33 2.00 -32.68
C ASN A 160 -22.29 2.21 -31.16
N ALA A 161 -21.19 2.78 -30.67
CA ALA A 161 -21.07 3.23 -29.29
C ALA A 161 -22.07 4.37 -28.97
N SER A 162 -22.45 4.46 -27.70
CA SER A 162 -23.34 5.52 -27.19
C SER A 162 -22.54 6.72 -26.73
N GLN A 163 -22.97 7.92 -27.09
CA GLN A 163 -22.45 9.19 -26.59
C GLN A 163 -23.48 9.85 -25.69
N LEU A 164 -23.11 10.11 -24.44
CA LEU A 164 -23.96 10.73 -23.43
C LEU A 164 -23.38 12.09 -23.05
N ASN A 165 -23.94 13.17 -23.61
CA ASN A 165 -23.43 14.53 -23.49
C ASN A 165 -24.36 15.47 -22.68
N GLY A 166 -25.36 14.91 -22.00
CA GLY A 166 -26.33 15.66 -21.22
C GLY A 166 -27.11 14.80 -20.23
N TYR A 167 -28.11 15.39 -19.59
CA TYR A 167 -28.85 14.74 -18.50
C TYR A 167 -29.90 13.74 -19.01
N THR A 168 -30.02 12.60 -18.33
CA THR A 168 -31.12 11.66 -18.49
C THR A 168 -32.08 11.79 -17.31
N GLU A 169 -33.32 12.17 -17.57
CA GLU A 169 -34.35 12.33 -16.55
C GLU A 169 -35.39 11.21 -16.60
N VAL A 170 -35.73 10.62 -15.45
CA VAL A 170 -36.93 9.76 -15.34
C VAL A 170 -38.13 10.63 -14.95
N ALA A 171 -39.10 10.77 -15.85
CA ALA A 171 -40.33 11.49 -15.56
C ALA A 171 -41.36 10.58 -14.88
N GLY A 172 -42.02 11.07 -13.83
CA GLY A 172 -43.01 10.30 -13.08
C GLY A 172 -42.39 9.52 -11.93
N GLN A 173 -42.78 8.26 -11.76
CA GLN A 173 -42.25 7.43 -10.68
C GLN A 173 -40.76 7.16 -10.90
N SER A 174 -39.95 7.36 -9.86
CA SER A 174 -38.51 7.09 -9.90
C SER A 174 -38.23 5.61 -10.19
N ALA A 175 -37.21 5.34 -11.00
CA ALA A 175 -36.82 4.00 -11.44
C ALA A 175 -35.32 3.90 -11.65
N ARG A 176 -34.74 2.69 -11.46
CA ARG A 176 -33.34 2.40 -11.83
C ARG A 176 -33.17 2.57 -13.34
N VAL A 177 -32.09 3.21 -13.78
CA VAL A 177 -31.76 3.39 -15.20
C VAL A 177 -30.54 2.56 -15.57
N ILE A 178 -30.62 1.82 -16.66
CA ILE A 178 -29.50 1.05 -17.21
C ILE A 178 -29.31 1.45 -18.66
N VAL A 179 -28.08 1.76 -19.06
CA VAL A 179 -27.68 1.95 -20.45
C VAL A 179 -26.67 0.86 -20.78
N ALA A 180 -27.09 -0.08 -21.63
CA ALA A 180 -26.31 -1.24 -22.02
C ALA A 180 -25.91 -1.16 -23.50
N ASN A 181 -24.62 -0.97 -23.78
CA ASN A 181 -24.10 -0.92 -25.15
C ASN A 181 -22.74 -1.64 -25.24
N PRO A 182 -22.69 -2.87 -25.79
CA PRO A 182 -21.45 -3.63 -25.94
C PRO A 182 -20.36 -2.98 -26.80
N TYR A 183 -20.70 -2.00 -27.63
CA TYR A 183 -19.76 -1.27 -28.47
C TYR A 183 -19.07 -0.11 -27.75
N GLY A 184 -19.53 0.23 -26.54
CA GLY A 184 -18.94 1.27 -25.70
C GLY A 184 -19.89 2.40 -25.38
N ILE A 185 -19.53 3.17 -24.35
CA ILE A 185 -20.28 4.34 -23.87
C ILE A 185 -19.28 5.44 -23.55
N SER A 186 -19.47 6.64 -24.08
CA SER A 186 -18.76 7.84 -23.61
C SER A 186 -19.73 8.76 -22.87
N CYS A 187 -19.24 9.38 -21.79
CA CYS A 187 -19.95 10.39 -21.02
C CYS A 187 -19.12 11.67 -20.99
N ASN A 188 -19.72 12.79 -21.40
CA ASN A 188 -19.11 14.11 -21.35
C ASN A 188 -20.14 15.13 -20.86
N GLY A 189 -20.18 15.36 -19.55
CA GLY A 189 -21.22 16.17 -18.90
C GLY A 189 -22.55 15.43 -18.78
N CYS A 190 -22.54 14.10 -18.79
CA CYS A 190 -23.76 13.34 -18.53
C CYS A 190 -24.14 13.41 -17.05
N GLY A 191 -25.42 13.28 -16.78
CA GLY A 191 -25.99 13.30 -15.43
C GLY A 191 -27.36 12.66 -15.41
N PHE A 192 -27.88 12.41 -14.21
CA PHE A 192 -29.11 11.65 -14.05
C PHE A 192 -30.04 12.28 -13.02
N ILE A 193 -31.33 12.32 -13.34
CA ILE A 193 -32.37 12.98 -12.55
C ILE A 193 -33.48 12.00 -12.22
N ASN A 194 -33.93 12.03 -10.97
CA ASN A 194 -35.03 11.21 -10.44
C ASN A 194 -34.81 9.69 -10.60
N THR A 195 -33.57 9.24 -10.42
CA THR A 195 -33.21 7.82 -10.42
C THR A 195 -32.36 7.47 -9.19
N PRO A 196 -32.69 6.41 -8.44
CA PRO A 196 -31.92 6.04 -7.26
C PRO A 196 -30.66 5.25 -7.64
N GLN A 197 -30.63 4.63 -8.82
CA GLN A 197 -29.52 3.81 -9.28
C GLN A 197 -29.34 3.93 -10.79
N VAL A 198 -28.08 4.08 -11.20
CA VAL A 198 -27.69 4.11 -12.61
C VAL A 198 -26.63 3.06 -12.87
N THR A 199 -26.76 2.34 -13.98
CA THR A 199 -25.72 1.42 -14.48
C THR A 199 -25.38 1.75 -15.92
N LEU A 200 -24.14 2.14 -16.19
CA LEU A 200 -23.57 2.19 -17.52
C LEU A 200 -22.81 0.89 -17.77
N THR A 201 -23.17 0.15 -18.82
CA THR A 201 -22.57 -1.16 -19.06
C THR A 201 -22.26 -1.44 -20.52
N THR A 202 -21.12 -2.08 -20.78
CA THR A 202 -20.85 -2.73 -22.08
C THR A 202 -21.18 -4.22 -22.05
N GLY A 203 -21.67 -4.71 -20.91
CA GLY A 203 -22.19 -6.06 -20.82
C GLY A 203 -23.55 -6.18 -21.49
N LYS A 204 -23.73 -7.27 -22.22
CA LYS A 204 -25.06 -7.66 -22.73
C LYS A 204 -25.95 -8.05 -21.55
N PRO A 205 -27.14 -7.45 -21.39
CA PRO A 205 -28.06 -7.85 -20.32
C PRO A 205 -28.58 -9.26 -20.57
N VAL A 206 -28.58 -10.09 -19.53
CA VAL A 206 -29.14 -11.45 -19.56
C VAL A 206 -30.33 -11.49 -18.61
N LEU A 207 -31.50 -11.82 -19.17
CA LEU A 207 -32.73 -11.98 -18.40
C LEU A 207 -32.89 -13.45 -17.97
N ASP A 208 -33.52 -13.68 -16.82
CA ASP A 208 -33.93 -15.02 -16.39
C ASP A 208 -35.22 -15.48 -17.09
N ALA A 209 -35.68 -16.69 -16.74
CA ALA A 209 -36.90 -17.28 -17.30
C ALA A 209 -38.18 -16.47 -16.97
N ASN A 210 -38.16 -15.63 -15.95
CA ASN A 210 -39.27 -14.77 -15.54
C ASN A 210 -39.16 -13.35 -16.13
N GLY A 211 -38.16 -13.10 -16.98
CA GLY A 211 -37.89 -11.80 -17.57
C GLY A 211 -37.25 -10.78 -16.60
N GLN A 212 -36.73 -11.22 -15.45
CA GLN A 212 -35.97 -10.35 -14.55
C GLN A 212 -34.53 -10.22 -15.04
N LEU A 213 -33.91 -9.06 -14.82
CA LEU A 213 -32.50 -8.88 -15.12
C LEU A 213 -31.64 -9.69 -14.13
N ASN A 214 -30.93 -10.70 -14.65
CA ASN A 214 -30.12 -11.62 -13.87
C ASN A 214 -28.67 -11.12 -13.78
N ARG A 215 -28.03 -10.86 -14.92
CA ARG A 215 -26.61 -10.47 -14.99
C ARG A 215 -26.28 -9.67 -16.25
N PHE A 216 -25.08 -9.12 -16.28
CA PHE A 216 -24.45 -8.52 -17.45
C PHE A 216 -23.29 -9.40 -17.91
N ASN A 217 -23.34 -9.85 -19.17
CA ASN A 217 -22.25 -10.60 -19.78
C ASN A 217 -21.31 -9.64 -20.53
N VAL A 218 -20.16 -9.34 -19.95
CA VAL A 218 -19.17 -8.38 -20.45
C VAL A 218 -18.09 -9.11 -21.25
N GLN A 219 -18.07 -8.86 -22.56
CA GLN A 219 -17.10 -9.45 -23.49
C GLN A 219 -16.08 -8.44 -24.02
N GLY A 220 -16.47 -7.16 -24.10
CA GLY A 220 -15.77 -6.11 -24.82
C GLY A 220 -16.31 -4.73 -24.48
N GLY A 221 -15.89 -3.73 -25.27
CA GLY A 221 -16.30 -2.34 -25.13
C GLY A 221 -15.58 -1.60 -23.99
N SER A 222 -15.64 -0.27 -24.06
CA SER A 222 -15.12 0.59 -23.00
C SER A 222 -16.15 1.62 -22.57
N VAL A 223 -16.09 2.02 -21.29
CA VAL A 223 -16.79 3.20 -20.79
C VAL A 223 -15.77 4.30 -20.55
N SER A 224 -16.00 5.49 -21.10
CA SER A 224 -15.15 6.67 -20.86
C SER A 224 -15.93 7.81 -20.21
N ILE A 225 -15.30 8.46 -19.23
CA ILE A 225 -15.74 9.72 -18.64
C ILE A 225 -14.76 10.80 -19.09
N ASP A 226 -15.22 11.73 -19.90
CA ASP A 226 -14.40 12.71 -20.61
C ASP A 226 -14.93 14.15 -20.41
N GLY A 227 -14.15 15.13 -20.85
CA GLY A 227 -14.56 16.53 -20.94
C GLY A 227 -15.07 17.12 -19.61
N VAL A 228 -16.36 17.44 -19.54
CA VAL A 228 -17.00 18.05 -18.37
C VAL A 228 -17.12 17.07 -17.19
N GLY A 229 -16.97 15.77 -17.42
CA GLY A 229 -17.08 14.74 -16.39
C GLY A 229 -18.49 14.20 -16.20
N LEU A 230 -18.76 13.66 -15.01
CA LEU A 230 -20.03 13.04 -14.63
C LEU A 230 -20.42 13.53 -13.23
N ASN A 231 -21.63 14.10 -13.11
CA ASN A 231 -22.25 14.34 -11.80
C ASN A 231 -23.37 13.32 -11.56
N ALA A 232 -23.18 12.47 -10.56
CA ALA A 232 -24.16 11.51 -10.05
C ALA A 232 -24.44 11.71 -8.54
N ASP A 233 -24.30 12.93 -8.02
CA ASP A 233 -24.55 13.26 -6.60
C ASP A 233 -26.01 13.06 -6.19
N ASN A 234 -26.92 13.16 -7.15
CA ASN A 234 -28.35 12.93 -6.96
C ASN A 234 -28.74 11.44 -7.08
N VAL A 235 -27.78 10.55 -7.34
CA VAL A 235 -28.00 9.11 -7.50
C VAL A 235 -27.42 8.39 -6.28
N ASP A 236 -28.21 7.50 -5.67
CA ASP A 236 -27.75 6.77 -4.48
C ASP A 236 -26.69 5.72 -4.80
N GLN A 237 -26.70 5.18 -6.03
CA GLN A 237 -25.71 4.24 -6.54
C GLN A 237 -25.41 4.46 -8.03
N PHE A 238 -24.13 4.58 -8.36
CA PHE A 238 -23.67 4.64 -9.74
C PHE A 238 -22.72 3.48 -10.04
N ASP A 239 -23.06 2.70 -11.06
CA ASP A 239 -22.31 1.51 -11.46
C ASP A 239 -21.77 1.67 -12.89
N ILE A 240 -20.48 1.38 -13.09
CA ILE A 240 -19.85 1.19 -14.40
C ILE A 240 -19.46 -0.28 -14.51
N ILE A 241 -19.98 -0.99 -15.50
CA ILE A 241 -19.72 -2.41 -15.74
C ILE A 241 -19.20 -2.59 -17.16
N THR A 242 -17.90 -2.80 -17.34
CA THR A 242 -17.28 -2.68 -18.67
C THR A 242 -16.10 -3.62 -18.82
N ARG A 243 -15.58 -3.83 -20.03
CA ARG A 243 -14.29 -4.52 -20.16
C ARG A 243 -13.15 -3.61 -19.75
N SER A 244 -13.18 -2.34 -20.17
CA SER A 244 -12.24 -1.31 -19.70
C SER A 244 -12.93 0.02 -19.41
N ALA A 245 -12.45 0.73 -18.40
CA ALA A 245 -12.93 2.04 -17.98
C ALA A 245 -11.82 3.09 -18.11
N LYS A 246 -12.14 4.24 -18.68
CA LYS A 246 -11.25 5.41 -18.74
C LYS A 246 -11.90 6.59 -18.03
N ILE A 247 -11.24 7.12 -17.01
CA ILE A 247 -11.71 8.28 -16.25
C ILE A 247 -10.74 9.42 -16.55
N ASN A 248 -11.13 10.28 -17.49
CA ASN A 248 -10.32 11.41 -17.97
C ASN A 248 -10.80 12.77 -17.44
N ALA A 249 -11.93 12.78 -16.73
CA ALA A 249 -12.53 13.94 -16.10
C ALA A 249 -13.16 13.53 -14.76
N GLU A 250 -13.57 14.51 -13.96
CA GLU A 250 -14.12 14.25 -12.62
C GLU A 250 -15.40 13.41 -12.67
N LEU A 251 -15.50 12.48 -11.72
CA LEU A 251 -16.67 11.66 -11.47
C LEU A 251 -17.10 11.86 -10.01
N HIS A 252 -18.32 12.38 -9.81
CA HIS A 252 -18.93 12.58 -8.49
C HIS A 252 -20.11 11.62 -8.30
N ALA A 253 -20.20 10.92 -7.16
CA ALA A 253 -21.29 9.98 -6.86
C ALA A 253 -21.50 9.76 -5.36
N LYS A 254 -22.68 9.32 -4.88
CA LYS A 254 -22.80 8.89 -3.46
C LYS A 254 -22.12 7.55 -3.20
N ARG A 255 -22.34 6.57 -4.07
CA ARG A 255 -21.72 5.24 -4.02
C ARG A 255 -21.32 4.83 -5.42
N LEU A 256 -20.02 4.61 -5.62
CA LEU A 256 -19.45 4.29 -6.92
C LEU A 256 -18.99 2.84 -6.97
N ASN A 257 -19.45 2.10 -7.97
CA ASN A 257 -18.89 0.80 -8.34
C ASN A 257 -18.32 0.86 -9.76
N ILE A 258 -17.08 0.44 -9.95
CA ILE A 258 -16.50 0.21 -11.28
C ILE A 258 -16.02 -1.23 -11.34
N ILE A 259 -16.60 -2.01 -12.23
CA ILE A 259 -16.31 -3.44 -12.42
C ILE A 259 -15.82 -3.60 -13.85
N ALA A 260 -14.55 -3.94 -13.98
CA ALA A 260 -13.81 -4.01 -15.21
C ALA A 260 -13.28 -5.42 -15.49
N GLY A 261 -13.06 -5.72 -16.77
CA GLY A 261 -12.61 -7.02 -17.29
C GLY A 261 -13.73 -7.81 -17.98
N ARG A 262 -13.37 -8.95 -18.55
CA ARG A 262 -14.34 -9.90 -19.13
C ARG A 262 -15.01 -10.72 -18.03
N ASN A 263 -16.30 -10.48 -17.81
CA ASN A 263 -17.02 -10.98 -16.65
C ASN A 263 -18.48 -11.32 -16.95
N ASP A 264 -19.02 -12.29 -16.21
CA ASP A 264 -20.44 -12.28 -15.85
C ASP A 264 -20.60 -11.51 -14.54
N VAL A 265 -21.35 -10.40 -14.56
CA VAL A 265 -21.58 -9.56 -13.38
C VAL A 265 -23.04 -9.66 -12.96
N ASP A 266 -23.29 -10.16 -11.76
CA ASP A 266 -24.64 -10.27 -11.20
C ASP A 266 -25.31 -8.89 -11.09
N ALA A 267 -26.54 -8.76 -11.55
CA ALA A 267 -27.18 -7.45 -11.71
C ALA A 267 -27.69 -6.82 -10.40
N GLN A 268 -27.68 -7.58 -9.30
CA GLN A 268 -28.16 -7.15 -7.97
C GLN A 268 -26.99 -6.96 -7.00
N THR A 269 -26.16 -7.99 -6.85
CA THR A 269 -25.02 -8.03 -5.92
C THR A 269 -23.76 -7.40 -6.50
N LEU A 270 -23.71 -7.25 -7.83
CA LEU A 270 -22.54 -6.77 -8.57
C LEU A 270 -21.29 -7.64 -8.33
N ASN A 271 -21.47 -8.91 -7.97
CA ASN A 271 -20.38 -9.86 -7.91
C ASN A 271 -19.93 -10.21 -9.34
N ALA A 272 -18.63 -10.12 -9.59
CA ALA A 272 -18.03 -10.41 -10.88
C ALA A 272 -17.45 -11.82 -10.90
N THR A 273 -17.89 -12.62 -11.87
CA THR A 273 -17.32 -13.92 -12.19
C THR A 273 -16.49 -13.76 -13.48
N PRO A 274 -15.15 -13.89 -13.41
CA PRO A 274 -14.30 -13.75 -14.60
C PRO A 274 -14.65 -14.79 -15.65
N LEU A 275 -14.71 -14.37 -16.91
CA LEU A 275 -14.88 -15.28 -18.05
C LEU A 275 -13.51 -15.91 -18.41
N PRO A 276 -13.48 -17.14 -18.94
CA PRO A 276 -12.24 -17.75 -19.43
C PRO A 276 -11.57 -16.91 -20.51
N ASP A 277 -10.24 -16.93 -20.56
CA ASP A 277 -9.47 -16.31 -21.64
C ASP A 277 -9.92 -16.90 -22.99
N ASP A 278 -10.35 -16.03 -23.91
CA ASP A 278 -10.80 -16.40 -25.25
C ASP A 278 -9.75 -16.11 -26.33
N GLY A 279 -8.55 -15.67 -25.94
CA GLY A 279 -7.47 -15.28 -26.85
C GLY A 279 -7.64 -13.89 -27.47
N SER A 280 -8.67 -13.12 -27.08
CA SER A 280 -8.82 -11.74 -27.53
C SER A 280 -7.73 -10.84 -26.94
N ALA A 281 -7.35 -9.79 -27.68
CA ALA A 281 -6.37 -8.82 -27.19
C ALA A 281 -6.86 -8.18 -25.88
N LYS A 282 -6.01 -8.24 -24.85
CA LYS A 282 -6.32 -7.70 -23.52
C LYS A 282 -6.14 -6.17 -23.53
N PRO A 283 -6.99 -5.42 -22.82
CA PRO A 283 -6.72 -4.01 -22.54
C PRO A 283 -5.39 -3.84 -21.80
N GLU A 284 -4.75 -2.69 -21.95
CA GLU A 284 -3.56 -2.34 -21.14
C GLU A 284 -3.94 -2.19 -19.65
N LEU A 285 -5.06 -1.52 -19.40
CA LEU A 285 -5.60 -1.24 -18.07
C LEU A 285 -7.11 -1.54 -18.06
N ALA A 286 -7.56 -2.14 -16.97
CA ALA A 286 -8.97 -2.43 -16.70
C ALA A 286 -9.67 -1.15 -16.28
N ILE A 287 -9.00 -0.36 -15.43
CA ILE A 287 -9.44 0.97 -15.01
C ILE A 287 -8.24 1.90 -15.12
N ASP A 288 -8.41 2.98 -15.89
CA ASP A 288 -7.40 4.00 -16.09
C ASP A 288 -7.98 5.37 -15.74
N SER A 289 -7.66 5.88 -14.55
CA SER A 289 -7.92 7.25 -14.13
C SER A 289 -6.71 8.10 -14.44
N SER A 290 -6.89 9.11 -15.29
CA SER A 290 -5.87 10.11 -15.61
C SER A 290 -5.69 11.12 -14.47
N ALA A 291 -4.63 11.93 -14.52
CA ALA A 291 -4.43 13.01 -13.54
C ALA A 291 -5.56 14.07 -13.52
N LEU A 292 -6.31 14.21 -14.62
CA LEU A 292 -7.50 15.09 -14.68
C LEU A 292 -8.79 14.36 -14.29
N GLY A 293 -8.74 13.03 -14.14
CA GLY A 293 -9.89 12.17 -13.90
C GLY A 293 -9.99 11.68 -12.47
N GLY A 294 -10.37 12.58 -11.56
CA GLY A 294 -10.63 12.23 -10.16
C GLY A 294 -11.96 11.51 -9.95
N MET A 295 -12.03 10.67 -8.93
CA MET A 295 -13.26 9.99 -8.48
C MET A 295 -13.56 10.42 -7.04
N TYR A 296 -14.71 11.04 -6.83
CA TYR A 296 -15.15 11.55 -5.55
C TYR A 296 -16.48 10.91 -5.19
N ALA A 297 -16.51 10.12 -4.12
CA ALA A 297 -17.75 9.51 -3.68
C ALA A 297 -17.90 9.43 -2.17
N GLY A 298 -19.09 9.03 -1.69
CA GLY A 298 -19.27 8.63 -0.31
C GLY A 298 -18.56 7.31 0.00
N ALA A 299 -18.64 6.34 -0.91
CA ALA A 299 -17.89 5.08 -0.87
C ALA A 299 -17.55 4.60 -2.28
N VAL A 300 -16.43 3.88 -2.44
CA VAL A 300 -15.93 3.42 -3.74
C VAL A 300 -15.58 1.94 -3.72
N ARG A 301 -15.97 1.21 -4.77
CA ARG A 301 -15.56 -0.16 -5.05
C ARG A 301 -15.05 -0.29 -6.48
N LEU A 302 -13.78 -0.67 -6.64
CA LEU A 302 -13.12 -0.88 -7.93
C LEU A 302 -12.71 -2.35 -8.07
N VAL A 303 -13.10 -2.99 -9.17
CA VAL A 303 -12.79 -4.40 -9.43
C VAL A 303 -12.23 -4.53 -10.84
N GLY A 304 -11.05 -5.11 -11.00
CA GLY A 304 -10.43 -5.43 -12.29
C GLY A 304 -10.08 -6.92 -12.33
N THR A 305 -10.86 -7.71 -13.06
CA THR A 305 -10.78 -9.18 -12.97
C THR A 305 -9.88 -9.86 -14.00
N GLU A 306 -9.59 -9.18 -15.12
CA GLU A 306 -8.87 -9.78 -16.24
C GLU A 306 -7.40 -9.99 -15.86
N ALA A 307 -6.95 -11.25 -15.90
CA ALA A 307 -5.66 -11.63 -15.35
C ALA A 307 -4.50 -10.89 -16.02
N GLY A 308 -3.65 -10.26 -15.19
CA GLY A 308 -2.50 -9.47 -15.61
C GLY A 308 -2.83 -8.04 -16.09
N VAL A 309 -4.10 -7.67 -16.22
CA VAL A 309 -4.52 -6.32 -16.60
C VAL A 309 -4.56 -5.42 -15.37
N GLY A 310 -3.89 -4.27 -15.44
CA GLY A 310 -3.70 -3.39 -14.29
C GLY A 310 -4.85 -2.41 -14.01
N VAL A 311 -4.76 -1.73 -12.87
CA VAL A 311 -5.56 -0.55 -12.50
C VAL A 311 -4.60 0.60 -12.24
N ARG A 312 -4.83 1.75 -12.88
CA ARG A 312 -4.05 2.96 -12.68
C ARG A 312 -4.96 4.07 -12.17
N LEU A 313 -4.61 4.64 -11.02
CA LEU A 313 -5.32 5.74 -10.37
C LEU A 313 -4.38 6.94 -10.29
N ALA A 314 -4.22 7.66 -11.41
CA ALA A 314 -3.32 8.80 -11.49
C ALA A 314 -3.96 10.09 -10.95
N GLY A 315 -5.30 10.20 -11.01
CA GLY A 315 -6.06 11.27 -10.38
C GLY A 315 -6.43 10.96 -8.92
N ASP A 316 -7.09 11.92 -8.28
CA ASP A 316 -7.55 11.79 -6.90
C ASP A 316 -8.65 10.73 -6.79
N LEU A 317 -8.54 9.86 -5.79
CA LEU A 317 -9.60 8.94 -5.40
C LEU A 317 -10.01 9.21 -3.96
N ALA A 318 -11.23 9.71 -3.75
CA ALA A 318 -11.71 10.13 -2.43
C ALA A 318 -13.04 9.49 -2.04
N ALA A 319 -13.11 8.97 -0.80
CA ALA A 319 -14.34 8.50 -0.16
C ALA A 319 -14.68 9.34 1.09
N SER A 320 -15.61 10.27 0.96
CA SER A 320 -15.93 11.27 2.00
C SER A 320 -16.77 10.75 3.16
N GLY A 321 -17.49 9.63 2.99
CA GLY A 321 -18.40 9.09 4.00
C GLY A 321 -18.22 7.60 4.35
N GLY A 322 -17.26 6.92 3.73
CA GLY A 322 -17.10 5.48 3.86
C GLY A 322 -15.78 4.97 3.30
N ASP A 323 -15.82 3.72 2.82
CA ASP A 323 -14.63 2.95 2.47
C ASP A 323 -14.26 3.03 0.99
N ILE A 324 -12.99 2.74 0.69
CA ILE A 324 -12.47 2.44 -0.63
C ILE A 324 -12.05 0.98 -0.66
N ASN A 325 -12.63 0.19 -1.56
CA ASN A 325 -12.25 -1.21 -1.80
C ASN A 325 -11.75 -1.38 -3.23
N ILE A 326 -10.54 -1.91 -3.42
CA ILE A 326 -9.90 -2.12 -4.71
C ILE A 326 -9.46 -3.59 -4.81
N ASP A 327 -9.88 -4.28 -5.86
CA ASP A 327 -9.46 -5.64 -6.18
C ASP A 327 -9.01 -5.70 -7.65
N ALA A 328 -7.71 -5.83 -7.88
CA ALA A 328 -7.11 -5.84 -9.21
C ALA A 328 -6.30 -7.13 -9.45
N ASN A 329 -6.57 -7.86 -10.53
CA ASN A 329 -5.82 -9.08 -10.83
C ASN A 329 -4.40 -8.80 -11.40
N GLY A 330 -4.09 -7.54 -11.73
CA GLY A 330 -2.80 -7.09 -12.25
C GLY A 330 -2.04 -6.16 -11.29
N LYS A 331 -1.32 -5.20 -11.88
CA LYS A 331 -0.66 -4.12 -11.12
C LYS A 331 -1.66 -3.03 -10.76
N LEU A 332 -1.66 -2.58 -9.50
CA LEU A 332 -2.35 -1.39 -9.03
C LEU A 332 -1.34 -0.26 -8.83
N THR A 333 -1.61 0.92 -9.40
CA THR A 333 -0.86 2.15 -9.08
C THR A 333 -1.80 3.16 -8.45
N MET A 334 -1.42 3.70 -7.30
CA MET A 334 -2.17 4.70 -6.53
C MET A 334 -1.35 5.99 -6.42
N ASN A 335 -1.94 7.11 -6.84
CA ASN A 335 -1.37 8.43 -6.61
C ASN A 335 -1.93 9.03 -5.31
N GLN A 336 -2.99 9.83 -5.37
CA GLN A 336 -3.62 10.41 -4.18
C GLN A 336 -4.91 9.68 -3.85
N THR A 337 -4.97 9.01 -2.70
CA THR A 337 -6.15 8.23 -2.28
C THR A 337 -6.51 8.54 -0.83
N ALA A 338 -7.77 8.88 -0.56
CA ALA A 338 -8.22 9.23 0.78
C ALA A 338 -9.60 8.64 1.09
N ALA A 339 -9.75 8.02 2.25
CA ALA A 339 -11.04 7.57 2.76
C ALA A 339 -11.26 8.06 4.19
N SER A 340 -12.48 8.52 4.50
CA SER A 340 -12.91 8.76 5.88
C SER A 340 -13.02 7.46 6.69
N GLY A 341 -13.36 6.35 6.02
CA GLY A 341 -13.36 5.01 6.58
C GLY A 341 -12.06 4.26 6.32
N ASN A 342 -12.19 3.08 5.73
CA ASN A 342 -11.07 2.18 5.43
C ASN A 342 -10.64 2.27 3.96
N ILE A 343 -9.37 1.97 3.71
CA ILE A 343 -8.86 1.66 2.37
C ILE A 343 -8.40 0.20 2.38
N VAL A 344 -8.97 -0.62 1.50
CA VAL A 344 -8.54 -2.01 1.30
C VAL A 344 -8.18 -2.19 -0.17
N ALA A 345 -6.93 -2.54 -0.44
CA ALA A 345 -6.45 -2.80 -1.80
C ALA A 345 -5.81 -4.19 -1.90
N LYS A 346 -6.25 -4.95 -2.90
CA LYS A 346 -5.70 -6.26 -3.26
C LYS A 346 -5.21 -6.20 -4.70
N ALA A 347 -3.96 -6.60 -4.92
CA ALA A 347 -3.44 -6.73 -6.27
C ALA A 347 -2.32 -7.77 -6.39
N ARG A 348 -1.86 -8.06 -7.61
CA ARG A 348 -0.62 -8.80 -7.78
C ARG A 348 0.56 -7.94 -7.33
N ASP A 349 0.65 -6.73 -7.89
CA ASP A 349 1.67 -5.75 -7.53
C ASP A 349 0.97 -4.45 -7.14
N ILE A 350 1.43 -3.77 -6.08
CA ILE A 350 0.89 -2.47 -5.64
C ILE A 350 2.01 -1.43 -5.67
N SER A 351 1.77 -0.28 -6.29
CA SER A 351 2.67 0.85 -6.33
C SER A 351 1.97 2.08 -5.75
N VAL A 352 2.40 2.52 -4.57
CA VAL A 352 1.92 3.76 -3.95
C VAL A 352 2.92 4.87 -4.25
N THR A 353 2.53 5.77 -5.16
CA THR A 353 3.38 6.86 -5.66
C THR A 353 3.00 8.24 -5.11
N GLY A 354 1.84 8.36 -4.47
CA GLY A 354 1.40 9.54 -3.73
C GLY A 354 0.71 9.16 -2.42
N PRO A 355 0.16 10.14 -1.67
CA PRO A 355 -0.40 9.89 -0.34
C PRO A 355 -1.64 9.00 -0.38
N ALA A 356 -1.66 8.00 0.49
CA ALA A 356 -2.80 7.15 0.81
C ALA A 356 -3.20 7.32 2.28
N TYR A 357 -4.38 7.89 2.54
CA TYR A 357 -4.87 8.19 3.89
C TYR A 357 -6.20 7.50 4.19
N ALA A 358 -6.26 6.74 5.29
CA ALA A 358 -7.50 6.17 5.80
C ALA A 358 -7.82 6.70 7.20
N GLY A 359 -9.04 7.19 7.44
CA GLY A 359 -9.46 7.64 8.77
C GLY A 359 -9.49 6.53 9.81
N SER A 360 -9.64 5.26 9.37
CA SER A 360 -9.67 4.08 10.24
C SER A 360 -8.55 3.10 9.89
N GLN A 361 -8.75 2.19 8.93
CA GLN A 361 -7.78 1.16 8.59
C GLN A 361 -7.30 1.28 7.14
N LEU A 362 -6.03 1.03 6.90
CA LEU A 362 -5.44 0.93 5.56
C LEU A 362 -4.79 -0.45 5.42
N ALA A 363 -5.34 -1.28 4.53
CA ALA A 363 -4.84 -2.62 4.26
C ALA A 363 -4.39 -2.76 2.79
N LEU A 364 -3.11 -3.07 2.58
CA LEU A 364 -2.55 -3.35 1.25
C LEU A 364 -2.08 -4.80 1.20
N ASN A 365 -2.65 -5.58 0.27
CA ASN A 365 -2.31 -6.98 0.06
C ASN A 365 -1.81 -7.16 -1.38
N ALA A 366 -0.52 -7.41 -1.54
CA ALA A 366 0.12 -7.69 -2.81
C ALA A 366 0.57 -9.15 -2.86
N SER A 367 0.10 -9.95 -3.81
CA SER A 367 0.62 -11.33 -3.93
C SER A 367 2.08 -11.38 -4.44
N GLY A 368 2.60 -10.26 -4.94
CA GLY A 368 3.95 -10.05 -5.44
C GLY A 368 4.60 -8.87 -4.75
N THR A 369 4.91 -7.80 -5.50
CA THR A 369 5.65 -6.65 -4.95
C THR A 369 4.73 -5.52 -4.51
N LEU A 370 4.97 -5.00 -3.30
CA LEU A 370 4.48 -3.70 -2.86
C LEU A 370 5.62 -2.69 -2.84
N THR A 371 5.49 -1.62 -3.62
CA THR A 371 6.43 -0.50 -3.62
C THR A 371 5.73 0.73 -3.05
N ASN A 372 6.26 1.28 -1.97
CA ASN A 372 5.84 2.55 -1.40
C ASN A 372 6.94 3.60 -1.53
N SER A 373 6.62 4.72 -2.16
CA SER A 373 7.50 5.90 -2.27
C SER A 373 6.87 7.18 -1.72
N SER A 374 5.77 7.06 -0.96
CA SER A 374 5.03 8.20 -0.40
C SER A 374 4.44 7.84 0.97
N ASP A 375 3.41 8.57 1.40
CA ASP A 375 2.78 8.41 2.70
C ASP A 375 1.65 7.38 2.62
N VAL A 376 1.73 6.34 3.45
CA VAL A 376 0.67 5.35 3.69
C VAL A 376 0.27 5.47 5.15
N VAL A 377 -0.86 6.11 5.40
CA VAL A 377 -1.24 6.59 6.73
C VAL A 377 -2.64 6.12 7.12
N ALA A 378 -2.80 5.67 8.36
CA ALA A 378 -4.12 5.38 8.92
C ALA A 378 -4.31 5.86 10.36
N GLY A 379 -5.55 6.20 10.70
CA GLY A 379 -5.91 6.60 12.06
C GLY A 379 -5.77 5.47 13.09
N GLN A 380 -6.16 4.24 12.75
CA GLN A 380 -6.18 3.12 13.71
C GLN A 380 -5.17 2.03 13.35
N ALA A 381 -5.16 1.56 12.10
CA ALA A 381 -4.28 0.47 11.73
C ALA A 381 -3.80 0.53 10.28
N VAL A 382 -2.53 0.20 10.08
CA VAL A 382 -1.98 -0.11 8.76
C VAL A 382 -1.59 -1.58 8.72
N THR A 383 -2.04 -2.31 7.71
CA THR A 383 -1.67 -3.70 7.46
C THR A 383 -1.08 -3.86 6.07
N ILE A 384 0.14 -4.38 6.01
CA ILE A 384 0.85 -4.69 4.78
C ILE A 384 1.09 -6.20 4.71
N ASP A 385 0.63 -6.83 3.63
CA ASP A 385 0.89 -8.23 3.30
C ASP A 385 1.44 -8.28 1.87
N ALA A 386 2.68 -8.74 1.69
CA ALA A 386 3.35 -8.75 0.39
C ALA A 386 4.34 -9.93 0.25
N ASP A 387 4.67 -10.40 -0.96
CA ASP A 387 5.88 -11.22 -1.11
C ASP A 387 7.12 -10.36 -0.87
N GLN A 388 7.22 -9.24 -1.59
CA GLN A 388 8.31 -8.27 -1.44
C GLN A 388 7.74 -6.90 -1.07
N LEU A 389 8.26 -6.29 0.00
CA LEU A 389 8.00 -4.89 0.34
C LEU A 389 9.24 -4.04 0.06
N SER A 390 9.11 -3.00 -0.74
CA SER A 390 10.10 -1.93 -0.88
C SER A 390 9.50 -0.62 -0.40
N ASN A 391 10.05 -0.06 0.67
CA ASN A 391 9.59 1.19 1.25
C ASN A 391 10.72 2.24 1.23
N THR A 392 10.48 3.34 0.52
CA THR A 392 11.31 4.55 0.57
C THR A 392 10.55 5.76 1.12
N GLY A 393 9.24 5.62 1.35
CA GLY A 393 8.37 6.64 1.93
C GLY A 393 8.08 6.42 3.42
N VAL A 394 6.89 6.82 3.86
CA VAL A 394 6.42 6.67 5.24
C VAL A 394 5.24 5.70 5.26
N ILE A 395 5.29 4.69 6.12
CA ILE A 395 4.14 3.84 6.44
C ILE A 395 3.87 4.02 7.93
N GLU A 396 2.74 4.63 8.27
CA GLU A 396 2.48 5.06 9.63
C GLU A 396 1.04 4.85 10.08
N SER A 397 0.87 4.45 11.35
CA SER A 397 -0.43 4.33 12.00
C SER A 397 -0.54 5.22 13.24
N GLY A 398 -1.77 5.68 13.51
CA GLY A 398 -2.09 6.52 14.64
C GLY A 398 -2.14 8.01 14.32
N ILE A 399 -2.44 8.37 13.07
CA ILE A 399 -2.56 9.78 12.63
C ILE A 399 -4.03 10.10 12.36
N ASN A 400 -4.58 11.05 13.10
CA ASN A 400 -5.95 11.53 12.94
C ASN A 400 -6.08 12.44 11.71
N ALA A 401 -7.33 12.75 11.33
CA ALA A 401 -7.63 13.58 10.17
C ALA A 401 -7.17 15.04 10.29
N ASP A 402 -6.88 15.49 11.52
CA ASP A 402 -6.31 16.81 11.82
C ASP A 402 -4.76 16.78 11.91
N ASN A 403 -4.14 15.69 11.44
CA ASN A 403 -2.70 15.41 11.50
C ASN A 403 -2.12 15.30 12.93
N THR A 404 -2.96 15.18 13.96
CA THR A 404 -2.47 14.87 15.31
C THR A 404 -2.23 13.37 15.48
N ARG A 405 -1.25 13.01 16.32
CA ARG A 405 -1.04 11.61 16.73
C ARG A 405 -2.06 11.19 17.77
N ASN A 406 -2.62 9.99 17.63
CA ASN A 406 -3.33 9.29 18.70
C ASN A 406 -2.43 8.22 19.32
N SER A 407 -2.92 7.52 20.36
CA SER A 407 -2.16 6.51 21.10
C SER A 407 -2.52 5.06 20.77
N THR A 408 -3.32 4.83 19.72
CA THR A 408 -3.91 3.52 19.41
C THR A 408 -3.44 2.91 18.10
N GLY A 409 -2.72 3.69 17.28
CA GLY A 409 -2.23 3.28 15.97
C GLY A 409 -1.38 2.00 15.99
N THR A 410 -1.78 0.96 15.26
CA THR A 410 -0.98 -0.27 15.09
C THR A 410 -0.53 -0.48 13.64
N LEU A 411 0.70 -0.96 13.45
CA LEU A 411 1.26 -1.31 12.15
C LEU A 411 1.67 -2.79 12.12
N SER A 412 1.11 -3.54 11.17
CA SER A 412 1.49 -4.94 10.89
C SER A 412 2.09 -5.05 9.50
N VAL A 413 3.31 -5.55 9.40
CA VAL A 413 3.98 -5.88 8.13
C VAL A 413 4.27 -7.38 8.10
N ARG A 414 3.74 -8.07 7.09
CA ARG A 414 4.07 -9.46 6.77
C ARG A 414 4.61 -9.54 5.37
N ALA A 415 5.81 -10.09 5.22
CA ALA A 415 6.40 -10.29 3.91
C ALA A 415 7.46 -11.40 3.88
N ARG A 416 7.83 -11.84 2.67
CA ARG A 416 9.00 -12.71 2.50
C ARG A 416 10.28 -11.91 2.65
N ASN A 417 10.40 -10.80 1.93
CA ASN A 417 11.48 -9.84 2.10
C ASN A 417 10.96 -8.41 2.24
N VAL A 418 11.65 -7.62 3.06
CA VAL A 418 11.40 -6.19 3.25
C VAL A 418 12.69 -5.43 3.02
N VAL A 419 12.65 -4.41 2.17
CA VAL A 419 13.68 -3.38 2.04
C VAL A 419 13.07 -2.07 2.51
N ASN A 420 13.48 -1.60 3.68
CA ASN A 420 13.06 -0.33 4.26
C ASN A 420 14.23 0.67 4.24
N GLN A 421 14.13 1.66 3.35
CA GLN A 421 15.00 2.84 3.31
C GLN A 421 14.23 4.11 3.73
N GLY A 422 12.96 3.95 4.13
CA GLY A 422 12.09 5.01 4.63
C GLY A 422 11.78 4.83 6.11
N THR A 423 10.53 5.13 6.49
CA THR A 423 10.05 4.98 7.87
C THR A 423 8.87 4.03 7.95
N LEU A 424 8.93 3.09 8.89
CA LEU A 424 7.79 2.32 9.39
C LEU A 424 7.50 2.79 10.82
N ALA A 425 6.29 3.27 11.09
CA ALA A 425 5.96 3.86 12.39
C ALA A 425 4.58 3.46 12.92
N ALA A 426 4.48 3.33 14.25
CA ALA A 426 3.21 3.09 14.93
C ALA A 426 3.12 3.87 16.24
N SER A 427 1.93 4.35 16.56
CA SER A 427 1.69 5.07 17.83
C SER A 427 1.39 4.15 19.02
N SER A 428 1.25 2.83 18.79
CA SER A 428 0.98 1.83 19.82
C SER A 428 1.79 0.54 19.66
N ALA A 429 1.58 -0.23 18.59
CA ALA A 429 2.30 -1.48 18.38
C ALA A 429 2.74 -1.61 16.92
N LEU A 430 4.01 -1.97 16.71
CA LEU A 430 4.57 -2.28 15.40
C LEU A 430 5.05 -3.73 15.39
N SER A 431 4.54 -4.52 14.43
CA SER A 431 4.95 -5.90 14.19
C SER A 431 5.44 -6.07 12.76
N ALA A 432 6.73 -6.29 12.57
CA ALA A 432 7.35 -6.65 11.29
C ALA A 432 7.78 -8.12 11.31
N ILE A 433 6.97 -8.99 10.71
CA ILE A 433 7.21 -10.43 10.62
C ILE A 433 7.61 -10.77 9.19
N VAL A 434 8.90 -11.04 9.00
CA VAL A 434 9.52 -11.27 7.70
C VAL A 434 10.06 -12.70 7.67
N SER A 435 9.79 -13.47 6.62
CA SER A 435 10.22 -14.88 6.61
C SER A 435 11.67 -15.09 6.18
N GLU A 436 12.22 -14.20 5.34
CA GLU A 436 13.62 -14.28 4.88
C GLU A 436 14.41 -13.05 5.36
N THR A 437 14.42 -11.96 4.60
CA THR A 437 15.33 -10.82 4.83
C THR A 437 14.58 -9.55 5.17
N LEU A 438 14.87 -8.96 6.33
CA LEU A 438 14.50 -7.59 6.69
C LEU A 438 15.75 -6.70 6.58
N ASP A 439 15.85 -5.96 5.48
CA ASP A 439 16.87 -4.95 5.24
C ASP A 439 16.32 -3.58 5.67
N ASN A 440 16.83 -3.06 6.78
CA ASN A 440 16.51 -1.76 7.34
C ASN A 440 17.72 -0.80 7.28
N ARG A 441 18.64 -1.00 6.33
CA ARG A 441 19.82 -0.13 6.20
C ARG A 441 19.41 1.30 5.91
N ALA A 442 19.90 2.24 6.72
CA ALA A 442 19.52 3.67 6.71
C ALA A 442 18.01 3.95 6.94
N GLY A 443 17.20 2.92 7.16
CA GLY A 443 15.77 3.01 7.43
C GLY A 443 15.48 3.16 8.92
N LYS A 444 14.22 3.51 9.21
CA LYS A 444 13.69 3.62 10.56
C LYS A 444 12.49 2.71 10.76
N ILE A 445 12.49 1.98 11.87
CA ILE A 445 11.35 1.22 12.37
C ILE A 445 11.11 1.67 13.81
N VAL A 446 10.02 2.39 14.04
CA VAL A 446 9.78 3.12 15.30
C VAL A 446 8.39 2.82 15.84
N SER A 447 8.28 2.60 17.15
CA SER A 447 6.99 2.43 17.83
C SER A 447 6.93 3.25 19.12
N GLU A 448 5.86 4.03 19.31
CA GLU A 448 5.59 4.70 20.59
C GLU A 448 5.04 3.74 21.67
N GLY A 449 4.89 2.45 21.36
CA GLY A 449 4.66 1.39 22.34
C GLY A 449 5.54 0.19 22.04
N THR A 450 4.98 -0.99 21.75
CA THR A 450 5.80 -2.20 21.55
C THR A 450 6.31 -2.32 20.12
N LEU A 451 7.48 -2.93 19.96
CA LEU A 451 8.08 -3.23 18.66
C LEU A 451 8.51 -4.70 18.60
N THR A 452 7.97 -5.45 17.65
CA THR A 452 8.44 -6.80 17.29
C THR A 452 9.00 -6.80 15.89
N ALA A 453 10.25 -7.25 15.73
CA ALA A 453 10.88 -7.50 14.45
C ALA A 453 11.40 -8.93 14.38
N SER A 454 10.99 -9.68 13.36
CA SER A 454 11.40 -11.08 13.17
C SER A 454 11.81 -11.31 11.71
N ALA A 455 12.97 -11.94 11.50
CA ALA A 455 13.47 -12.34 10.18
C ALA A 455 14.37 -13.60 10.27
N ALA A 456 14.76 -14.18 9.13
CA ALA A 456 15.92 -15.08 9.11
C ALA A 456 17.20 -14.25 9.20
N ARG A 457 17.31 -13.24 8.33
CA ARG A 457 18.38 -12.25 8.33
C ARG A 457 17.80 -10.86 8.52
N LEU A 458 18.27 -10.16 9.55
CA LEU A 458 17.92 -8.78 9.81
C LEU A 458 19.18 -7.92 9.67
N ASP A 459 19.19 -7.03 8.69
CA ASP A 459 20.25 -6.05 8.49
C ASP A 459 19.74 -4.68 8.92
N ASN A 460 20.20 -4.21 10.08
CA ASN A 460 19.98 -2.89 10.61
C ASN A 460 21.27 -2.05 10.58
N SER A 461 22.21 -2.38 9.69
CA SER A 461 23.46 -1.62 9.62
C SER A 461 23.18 -0.17 9.21
N ASN A 462 23.72 0.80 9.96
CA ASN A 462 23.38 2.23 9.84
C ASN A 462 21.88 2.57 9.96
N GLY A 463 21.06 1.62 10.40
CA GLY A 463 19.61 1.76 10.58
C GLY A 463 19.21 2.00 12.03
N GLN A 464 17.92 2.19 12.24
CA GLN A 464 17.33 2.37 13.57
C GLN A 464 16.09 1.49 13.76
N LEU A 465 16.10 0.68 14.82
CA LEU A 465 14.93 0.07 15.42
C LEU A 465 14.74 0.68 16.82
N SER A 466 13.62 1.36 17.08
CA SER A 466 13.38 1.94 18.41
C SER A 466 11.95 1.84 18.91
N SER A 467 11.80 1.77 20.24
CA SER A 467 10.46 1.75 20.85
C SER A 467 10.39 2.38 22.25
N ALA A 468 9.24 2.96 22.61
CA ALA A 468 9.01 3.45 23.98
C ALA A 468 8.57 2.32 24.95
N GLY A 469 7.97 1.25 24.42
CA GLY A 469 7.65 0.03 25.15
C GLY A 469 8.62 -1.10 24.82
N GLU A 470 8.27 -2.34 25.18
CA GLU A 470 9.09 -3.53 24.93
C GLU A 470 9.51 -3.67 23.46
N GLN A 471 10.78 -4.01 23.25
CA GLN A 471 11.37 -4.29 21.95
C GLN A 471 11.83 -5.74 21.88
N SER A 472 11.27 -6.53 20.97
CA SER A 472 11.68 -7.91 20.69
C SER A 472 12.25 -8.01 19.27
N VAL A 473 13.50 -8.43 19.15
CA VAL A 473 14.19 -8.61 17.87
C VAL A 473 14.68 -10.06 17.74
N THR A 474 14.15 -10.77 16.75
CA THR A 474 14.49 -12.18 16.49
C THR A 474 15.04 -12.34 15.09
N ALA A 475 16.25 -12.90 14.98
CA ALA A 475 16.87 -13.23 13.69
C ALA A 475 17.38 -14.67 13.71
N SER A 476 16.69 -15.61 13.06
CA SER A 476 17.04 -17.03 13.19
C SER A 476 18.43 -17.39 12.65
N GLU A 477 18.97 -16.61 11.71
CA GLU A 477 20.33 -16.76 11.17
C GLU A 477 21.26 -15.65 11.67
N SER A 478 20.98 -14.39 11.33
CA SER A 478 21.89 -13.28 11.63
C SER A 478 21.17 -11.96 11.83
N LEU A 479 21.58 -11.23 12.87
CA LEU A 479 21.27 -9.84 13.11
C LEU A 479 22.55 -9.01 12.92
N ASP A 480 22.58 -8.18 11.89
CA ASP A 480 23.61 -7.16 11.70
C ASP A 480 23.09 -5.82 12.20
N ASN A 481 23.72 -5.28 13.24
CA ASN A 481 23.48 -3.96 13.79
C ASN A 481 24.75 -3.09 13.70
N SER A 482 25.62 -3.34 12.73
CA SER A 482 26.87 -2.60 12.60
C SER A 482 26.62 -1.12 12.30
N ALA A 483 27.20 -0.23 13.10
CA ALA A 483 26.88 1.20 13.11
C ALA A 483 25.37 1.53 13.24
N GLY A 484 24.54 0.55 13.65
CA GLY A 484 23.10 0.65 13.78
C GLY A 484 22.66 0.86 15.23
N GLN A 485 21.35 1.05 15.42
CA GLN A 485 20.75 1.31 16.72
C GLN A 485 19.55 0.40 16.97
N LEU A 486 19.59 -0.35 18.09
CA LEU A 486 18.45 -0.99 18.74
C LEU A 486 18.27 -0.31 20.10
N VAL A 487 17.26 0.55 20.24
CA VAL A 487 17.08 1.40 21.42
C VAL A 487 15.65 1.37 21.92
N THR A 488 15.46 1.13 23.22
CA THR A 488 14.13 1.13 23.83
C THR A 488 14.09 1.73 25.23
N ASP A 489 12.98 2.40 25.56
CA ASP A 489 12.66 2.82 26.94
C ASP A 489 12.09 1.66 27.79
N GLY A 490 11.74 0.55 27.14
CA GLY A 490 11.27 -0.68 27.75
C GLY A 490 12.36 -1.73 27.93
N VAL A 491 11.94 -2.99 27.95
CA VAL A 491 12.82 -4.16 27.92
C VAL A 491 13.26 -4.41 26.48
N LEU A 492 14.55 -4.69 26.27
CA LEU A 492 15.07 -5.17 24.98
C LEU A 492 15.35 -6.67 25.09
N THR A 493 14.72 -7.46 24.22
CA THR A 493 15.03 -8.88 24.03
C THR A 493 15.56 -9.10 22.63
N VAL A 494 16.76 -9.68 22.52
CA VAL A 494 17.39 -10.03 21.25
C VAL A 494 17.69 -11.52 21.21
N SER A 495 17.26 -12.19 20.15
CA SER A 495 17.52 -13.61 19.92
C SER A 495 18.08 -13.81 18.51
N SER A 496 19.28 -14.37 18.37
CA SER A 496 19.84 -14.69 17.05
C SER A 496 20.84 -15.84 17.06
N ALA A 497 21.16 -16.44 15.91
CA ALA A 497 22.33 -17.34 15.85
C ALA A 497 23.64 -16.54 15.81
N ARG A 498 23.67 -15.42 15.08
CA ARG A 498 24.79 -14.47 15.06
C ARG A 498 24.29 -13.04 15.28
N LEU A 499 24.95 -12.31 16.16
CA LEU A 499 24.72 -10.89 16.39
C LEU A 499 26.02 -10.13 16.14
N ASN A 500 26.04 -9.34 15.07
CA ASN A 500 27.10 -8.36 14.80
C ASN A 500 26.64 -7.00 15.29
N ASN A 501 27.21 -6.49 16.36
CA ASN A 501 26.97 -5.14 16.87
C ASN A 501 28.16 -4.20 16.63
N SER A 502 29.11 -4.50 15.72
CA SER A 502 30.33 -3.70 15.54
C SER A 502 30.08 -2.22 15.21
N GLY A 503 30.64 -1.30 16.01
CA GLY A 503 30.30 0.13 15.96
C GLY A 503 28.84 0.50 16.27
N GLY A 504 27.99 -0.47 16.62
CA GLY A 504 26.57 -0.30 16.88
C GLY A 504 26.21 -0.08 18.35
N THR A 505 24.93 0.20 18.60
CA THR A 505 24.36 0.39 19.93
C THR A 505 23.16 -0.51 20.16
N LEU A 506 23.18 -1.28 21.25
CA LEU A 506 22.02 -1.91 21.88
C LEU A 506 21.79 -1.25 23.24
N SER A 507 20.65 -0.61 23.44
CA SER A 507 20.35 0.09 24.69
C SER A 507 18.91 -0.12 25.13
N ALA A 508 18.74 -0.50 26.40
CA ALA A 508 17.44 -0.56 27.05
C ALA A 508 17.46 0.30 28.32
N ALA A 509 16.43 1.13 28.52
CA ALA A 509 16.25 1.82 29.81
C ALA A 509 15.84 0.84 30.93
N GLN A 510 15.24 -0.30 30.58
CA GLN A 510 14.97 -1.41 31.50
C GLN A 510 15.93 -2.58 31.26
N ALA A 511 15.46 -3.81 31.51
CA ALA A 511 16.26 -5.02 31.35
C ALA A 511 16.65 -5.24 29.88
N LEU A 512 17.83 -5.80 29.68
CA LEU A 512 18.31 -6.19 28.36
C LEU A 512 18.69 -7.67 28.38
N ASN A 513 18.10 -8.45 27.49
CA ASN A 513 18.31 -9.88 27.38
C ASN A 513 18.84 -10.20 25.98
N ILE A 514 20.04 -10.76 25.87
CA ILE A 514 20.59 -11.24 24.61
C ILE A 514 20.78 -12.75 24.68
N ASN A 515 20.19 -13.47 23.73
CA ASN A 515 20.45 -14.89 23.49
C ASN A 515 21.05 -15.03 22.09
N SER A 516 22.36 -15.30 22.00
CA SER A 516 23.01 -15.45 20.69
C SER A 516 24.16 -16.42 20.68
N ALA A 517 24.27 -17.33 19.71
CA ALA A 517 25.40 -18.25 19.70
C ALA A 517 26.74 -17.52 19.51
N GLN A 518 26.77 -16.46 18.71
CA GLN A 518 27.94 -15.63 18.48
C GLN A 518 27.57 -14.15 18.60
N LEU A 519 28.22 -13.43 19.51
CA LEU A 519 28.04 -11.99 19.71
C LEU A 519 29.36 -11.25 19.48
N ASP A 520 29.39 -10.37 18.47
CA ASP A 520 30.47 -9.41 18.25
C ASP A 520 30.03 -8.00 18.69
N ASN A 521 30.71 -7.46 19.69
CA ASN A 521 30.54 -6.12 20.24
C ASN A 521 31.85 -5.31 20.14
N SER A 522 32.55 -5.39 19.01
CA SER A 522 33.85 -4.74 18.78
C SER A 522 33.74 -3.34 18.17
N ALA A 523 34.87 -2.66 17.90
CA ALA A 523 34.90 -1.38 17.17
C ALA A 523 34.10 -0.24 17.83
N THR A 524 34.31 -0.02 19.14
CA THR A 524 33.67 1.03 19.96
C THR A 524 32.16 0.87 20.20
N SER A 525 31.64 -0.34 19.99
CA SER A 525 30.23 -0.68 20.26
C SER A 525 29.82 -0.56 21.71
N ARG A 526 28.49 -0.46 21.89
CA ARG A 526 27.87 -0.32 23.21
C ARG A 526 26.70 -1.29 23.35
N ILE A 527 26.70 -2.02 24.47
CA ILE A 527 25.55 -2.74 25.02
C ILE A 527 25.29 -2.17 26.41
N THR A 528 24.13 -1.54 26.62
CA THR A 528 23.80 -0.87 27.89
C THR A 528 22.40 -1.22 28.37
N SER A 529 22.28 -1.61 29.65
CA SER A 529 21.00 -1.81 30.33
C SER A 529 20.86 -0.89 31.54
N GLY A 530 19.73 -0.20 31.63
CA GLY A 530 19.33 0.58 32.81
C GLY A 530 18.80 -0.26 33.98
N ALA A 531 18.58 -1.56 33.76
CA ALA A 531 18.26 -2.53 34.80
C ALA A 531 19.21 -3.74 34.74
N ALA A 532 18.68 -4.97 34.86
CA ALA A 532 19.45 -6.20 34.78
C ALA A 532 19.88 -6.48 33.33
N LEU A 533 21.15 -6.84 33.16
CA LEU A 533 21.69 -7.33 31.89
C LEU A 533 21.88 -8.85 31.94
N ALA A 534 21.23 -9.58 31.03
CA ALA A 534 21.44 -11.00 30.84
C ALA A 534 22.01 -11.28 29.44
N LEU A 535 23.19 -11.90 29.40
CA LEU A 535 23.86 -12.31 28.18
C LEU A 535 24.02 -13.84 28.19
N ASN A 536 23.34 -14.51 27.27
CA ASN A 536 23.50 -15.93 27.02
C ASN A 536 24.11 -16.11 25.63
N THR A 537 25.38 -16.50 25.57
CA THR A 537 26.09 -16.63 24.31
C THR A 537 27.19 -17.66 24.33
N THR A 538 27.38 -18.43 23.25
CA THR A 538 28.49 -19.39 23.21
C THR A 538 29.82 -18.67 23.10
N VAL A 539 29.94 -17.72 22.17
CA VAL A 539 31.17 -16.95 21.94
C VAL A 539 30.85 -15.46 21.96
N LEU A 540 31.51 -14.74 22.87
CA LEU A 540 31.41 -13.29 23.02
C LEU A 540 32.75 -12.61 22.69
N ASN A 541 32.74 -11.71 21.72
CA ASN A 541 33.84 -10.80 21.42
C ASN A 541 33.45 -9.37 21.83
N ASN A 542 34.16 -8.77 22.78
CA ASN A 542 34.00 -7.39 23.23
C ASN A 542 35.29 -6.59 23.00
N LEU A 543 35.94 -6.76 21.84
CA LEU A 543 37.23 -6.14 21.54
C LEU A 543 37.10 -4.61 21.43
N GLY A 544 37.61 -3.89 22.44
CA GLY A 544 37.48 -2.43 22.50
C GLY A 544 36.02 -1.94 22.67
N GLY A 545 35.10 -2.85 23.00
CA GLY A 545 33.68 -2.55 23.19
C GLY A 545 33.32 -2.27 24.64
N LEU A 546 32.10 -1.76 24.85
CA LEU A 546 31.49 -1.57 26.16
C LEU A 546 30.28 -2.47 26.34
N ILE A 547 30.23 -3.17 27.47
CA ILE A 547 29.06 -3.87 27.97
C ILE A 547 28.80 -3.38 29.41
N SER A 548 27.60 -2.85 29.67
CA SER A 548 27.25 -2.23 30.96
C SER A 548 25.86 -2.63 31.45
N GLY A 549 25.76 -3.07 32.71
CA GLY A 549 24.50 -3.38 33.40
C GLY A 549 24.34 -2.56 34.69
N TRP A 550 23.17 -1.95 34.92
CA TRP A 550 22.98 -1.07 36.07
C TRP A 550 22.46 -1.76 37.33
N GLN A 551 21.59 -2.76 37.17
CA GLN A 551 20.96 -3.52 38.27
C GLN A 551 21.32 -5.01 38.23
N GLY A 552 22.54 -5.31 37.81
CA GLY A 552 23.06 -6.67 37.82
C GLY A 552 23.50 -7.09 36.43
N MET A 553 24.45 -8.02 36.40
CA MET A 553 24.90 -8.62 35.16
C MET A 553 25.10 -10.11 35.34
N THR A 554 24.48 -10.88 34.45
CA THR A 554 24.75 -12.31 34.27
C THR A 554 25.24 -12.54 32.85
N LEU A 555 26.43 -13.13 32.73
CA LEU A 555 26.99 -13.58 31.46
C LEU A 555 27.22 -15.09 31.56
N THR A 556 26.56 -15.85 30.69
CA THR A 556 26.74 -17.30 30.56
C THR A 556 27.22 -17.63 29.16
N GLY A 557 28.28 -18.44 29.05
CA GLY A 557 28.81 -18.82 27.75
C GLY A 557 29.91 -19.87 27.74
N ASP A 558 30.60 -20.00 26.61
CA ASP A 558 31.79 -20.83 26.47
C ASP A 558 33.06 -19.97 26.49
N SER A 559 33.21 -19.03 25.56
CA SER A 559 34.38 -18.15 25.51
C SER A 559 34.01 -16.67 25.49
N PHE A 560 34.81 -15.86 26.17
CA PHE A 560 34.66 -14.42 26.23
C PHE A 560 36.01 -13.73 26.03
N ASP A 561 36.13 -12.97 24.94
CA ASP A 561 37.26 -12.09 24.68
C ASP A 561 36.88 -10.63 24.99
N ASN A 562 37.42 -10.11 26.09
CA ASN A 562 37.31 -8.73 26.54
C ASN A 562 38.60 -7.94 26.28
N THR A 563 39.41 -8.31 25.27
CA THR A 563 40.68 -7.64 24.98
C THR A 563 40.46 -6.16 24.68
N ALA A 564 41.12 -5.28 25.42
CA ALA A 564 40.92 -3.83 25.40
C ALA A 564 39.45 -3.37 25.61
N GLY A 565 38.56 -4.30 25.97
CA GLY A 565 37.14 -4.05 26.21
C GLY A 565 36.84 -3.66 27.65
N THR A 566 35.63 -3.20 27.87
CA THR A 566 35.10 -2.87 29.20
C THR A 566 33.81 -3.63 29.45
N LEU A 567 33.80 -4.39 30.55
CA LEU A 567 32.61 -5.01 31.14
C LEU A 567 32.39 -4.36 32.51
N VAL A 568 31.22 -3.74 32.72
CA VAL A 568 30.93 -3.07 34.00
C VAL A 568 29.52 -3.38 34.50
N SER A 569 29.41 -3.77 35.76
CA SER A 569 28.14 -3.91 36.46
C SER A 569 28.09 -3.01 37.68
N ASN A 570 27.01 -2.23 37.83
CA ASN A 570 26.85 -1.35 38.99
C ASN A 570 26.35 -2.09 40.24
N THR A 571 25.59 -3.16 40.07
CA THR A 571 25.28 -4.13 41.15
C THR A 571 25.71 -5.51 40.69
N GLY A 572 25.98 -6.44 41.63
CA GLY A 572 26.35 -7.85 41.43
C GLY A 572 26.67 -8.36 40.01
N MET A 573 27.84 -8.96 39.83
CA MET A 573 28.24 -9.57 38.56
C MET A 573 28.46 -11.08 38.71
N THR A 574 27.86 -11.86 37.81
CA THR A 574 28.09 -13.31 37.69
C THR A 574 28.54 -13.64 36.26
N LEU A 575 29.73 -14.22 36.12
CA LEU A 575 30.24 -14.77 34.86
C LEU A 575 30.38 -16.28 35.00
N THR A 576 29.73 -17.03 34.12
CA THR A 576 29.84 -18.48 34.05
C THR A 576 30.27 -18.87 32.63
N LEU A 577 31.54 -19.26 32.47
CA LEU A 577 32.12 -19.59 31.17
C LEU A 577 32.74 -20.99 31.21
N ASN A 578 32.35 -21.87 30.29
CA ASN A 578 32.91 -23.23 30.23
C ASN A 578 34.35 -23.26 29.69
N GLY A 579 34.68 -22.32 28.82
CA GLY A 579 35.98 -22.17 28.16
C GLY A 579 36.76 -20.97 28.71
N ALA A 580 37.38 -20.20 27.80
CA ALA A 580 38.34 -19.16 28.15
C ALA A 580 37.70 -17.78 28.40
N LEU A 581 38.20 -17.07 29.42
CA LEU A 581 38.08 -15.63 29.57
C LEU A 581 39.43 -14.97 29.24
N THR A 582 39.48 -14.22 28.13
CA THR A 582 40.61 -13.36 27.77
C THR A 582 40.29 -11.93 28.14
N ASN A 583 40.99 -11.36 29.11
CA ASN A 583 40.84 -9.97 29.57
C ASN A 583 42.13 -9.17 29.36
N THR A 584 42.84 -9.41 28.26
CA THR A 584 44.15 -8.78 28.02
C THR A 584 43.98 -7.28 27.73
N ASN A 585 44.64 -6.41 28.48
CA ASN A 585 44.39 -4.95 28.45
C ASN A 585 42.92 -4.55 28.68
N GLY A 586 42.09 -5.50 29.12
CA GLY A 586 40.65 -5.32 29.31
C GLY A 586 40.33 -4.92 30.74
N THR A 587 39.07 -4.52 30.94
CA THR A 587 38.55 -4.13 32.25
C THR A 587 37.25 -4.87 32.52
N VAL A 588 37.18 -5.56 33.66
CA VAL A 588 35.97 -6.20 34.21
C VAL A 588 35.74 -5.64 35.60
N VAL A 589 34.62 -4.96 35.81
CA VAL A 589 34.33 -4.25 37.06
C VAL A 589 32.92 -4.59 37.54
N SER A 590 32.81 -4.96 38.82
CA SER A 590 31.55 -4.95 39.55
C SER A 590 31.69 -3.94 40.69
N ASN A 591 30.77 -2.98 40.82
CA ASN A 591 30.76 -2.08 41.99
C ASN A 591 30.22 -2.76 43.26
N SER A 592 29.83 -4.03 43.16
CA SER A 592 29.40 -4.88 44.27
C SER A 592 30.15 -6.22 44.20
N ALA A 593 29.59 -7.28 44.76
CA ALA A 593 30.18 -8.62 44.68
C ALA A 593 30.34 -9.09 43.23
N MET A 594 31.35 -9.90 42.98
CA MET A 594 31.66 -10.53 41.70
C MET A 594 31.88 -12.02 41.90
N THR A 595 31.13 -12.84 41.16
CA THR A 595 31.32 -14.29 41.10
C THR A 595 31.77 -14.67 39.68
N LEU A 596 32.89 -15.38 39.61
CA LEU A 596 33.46 -15.90 38.38
C LEU A 596 33.51 -17.43 38.49
N ASP A 597 32.90 -18.12 37.54
CA ASP A 597 32.96 -19.58 37.40
C ASP A 597 33.58 -19.90 36.04
N LEU A 598 34.87 -20.22 36.02
CA LEU A 598 35.75 -20.22 34.85
C LEU A 598 36.63 -21.49 34.81
N PRO A 599 36.07 -22.70 34.69
CA PRO A 599 36.83 -23.95 34.65
C PRO A 599 37.91 -24.01 33.55
N GLY A 600 37.79 -23.20 32.50
CA GLY A 600 38.82 -23.02 31.47
C GLY A 600 39.94 -22.04 31.88
N THR A 601 40.52 -21.34 30.91
CA THR A 601 41.61 -20.39 31.16
C THR A 601 41.08 -19.01 31.50
N LEU A 602 41.66 -18.37 32.52
CA LEU A 602 41.51 -16.95 32.79
C LEU A 602 42.82 -16.25 32.46
N ASN A 603 42.87 -15.49 31.36
CA ASN A 603 44.01 -14.66 31.02
C ASN A 603 43.70 -13.18 31.31
N ASN A 604 44.19 -12.69 32.45
CA ASN A 604 44.09 -11.30 32.88
C ASN A 604 45.42 -10.54 32.68
N SER A 605 46.23 -10.89 31.68
CA SER A 605 47.53 -10.24 31.46
C SER A 605 47.35 -8.76 31.08
N ASN A 606 48.00 -7.84 31.80
CA ASN A 606 47.78 -6.39 31.67
C ASN A 606 46.31 -5.95 31.86
N GLY A 607 45.45 -6.85 32.36
CA GLY A 607 44.02 -6.62 32.53
C GLY A 607 43.66 -6.22 33.95
N ASN A 608 42.44 -5.71 34.10
CA ASN A 608 41.87 -5.33 35.39
C ASN A 608 40.59 -6.13 35.64
N ILE A 609 40.53 -6.83 36.77
CA ILE A 609 39.31 -7.39 37.35
C ILE A 609 39.15 -6.80 38.75
N VAL A 610 38.08 -6.05 38.95
CA VAL A 610 37.87 -5.26 40.18
C VAL A 610 36.46 -5.48 40.70
N SER A 611 36.35 -5.93 41.96
CA SER A 611 35.10 -6.03 42.68
C SER A 611 35.03 -4.99 43.81
N GLY A 612 33.93 -4.26 43.89
CA GLY A 612 33.59 -3.34 44.98
C GLY A 612 33.03 -4.05 46.22
N GLY A 613 32.79 -5.36 46.14
CA GLY A 613 32.45 -6.24 47.26
C GLY A 613 33.38 -7.45 47.28
N ASP A 614 32.84 -8.62 47.60
CA ASP A 614 33.57 -9.88 47.57
C ASP A 614 33.86 -10.32 46.13
N LEU A 615 35.07 -10.82 45.89
CA LEU A 615 35.45 -11.49 44.65
C LEU A 615 35.58 -12.99 44.90
N LEU A 616 34.74 -13.78 44.25
CA LEU A 616 34.78 -15.24 44.29
C LEU A 616 35.09 -15.80 42.90
N LEU A 617 36.25 -16.42 42.74
CA LEU A 617 36.54 -17.31 41.61
C LEU A 617 36.25 -18.76 42.07
N GLN A 618 35.09 -19.30 41.66
CA GLN A 618 34.53 -20.57 42.13
C GLN A 618 35.29 -21.79 41.61
N ARG A 619 35.57 -21.80 40.30
CA ARG A 619 36.38 -22.82 39.62
C ARG A 619 37.23 -22.08 38.62
N GLY A 620 38.51 -21.86 38.92
CA GLY A 620 39.49 -21.39 37.96
C GLY A 620 40.24 -22.58 37.38
N GLY A 621 40.38 -22.68 36.06
CA GLY A 621 41.36 -23.58 35.47
C GLY A 621 42.76 -22.99 35.63
N ASN A 622 43.34 -22.50 34.53
CA ASN A 622 44.64 -21.83 34.58
C ASN A 622 44.43 -20.32 34.64
N VAL A 623 44.87 -19.71 35.75
CA VAL A 623 44.73 -18.27 35.99
C VAL A 623 46.06 -17.58 35.74
N THR A 624 46.13 -16.74 34.71
CA THR A 624 47.27 -15.86 34.43
C THR A 624 46.92 -14.43 34.77
N ASN A 625 47.63 -13.84 35.73
CA ASN A 625 47.51 -12.45 36.17
C ASN A 625 48.84 -11.69 36.00
N SER A 626 49.61 -12.01 34.96
CA SER A 626 50.92 -11.39 34.69
C SER A 626 50.78 -9.91 34.36
N ASN A 627 51.40 -9.03 35.15
CA ASN A 627 51.19 -7.56 35.10
C ASN A 627 49.69 -7.16 35.15
N GLY A 628 48.84 -8.05 35.65
CA GLY A 628 47.41 -7.86 35.75
C GLY A 628 47.00 -7.50 37.18
N ARG A 629 45.75 -7.07 37.33
CA ARG A 629 45.16 -6.74 38.63
C ARG A 629 43.90 -7.54 38.85
N LEU A 630 43.88 -8.36 39.91
CA LEU A 630 42.66 -8.91 40.51
C LEU A 630 42.48 -8.25 41.88
N THR A 631 41.39 -7.50 42.08
CA THR A 631 41.14 -6.84 43.36
C THR A 631 39.70 -6.90 43.83
N SER A 632 39.54 -6.88 45.15
CA SER A 632 38.27 -6.88 45.88
C SER A 632 38.34 -5.82 46.98
N GLN A 633 37.24 -5.12 47.24
CA GLN A 633 37.12 -4.30 48.47
C GLN A 633 36.66 -5.13 49.68
N GLY A 634 36.13 -6.33 49.45
CA GLY A 634 35.75 -7.33 50.45
C GLY A 634 36.70 -8.52 50.52
N LEU A 635 36.16 -9.71 50.71
CA LEU A 635 36.91 -10.97 50.68
C LEU A 635 37.24 -11.37 49.24
N MET A 636 38.50 -11.72 48.99
CA MET A 636 38.91 -12.40 47.77
C MET A 636 39.09 -13.88 48.04
N THR A 637 38.34 -14.73 47.34
CA THR A 637 38.50 -16.19 47.37
C THR A 637 38.77 -16.71 45.97
N LEU A 638 39.91 -17.38 45.78
CA LEU A 638 40.34 -17.95 44.51
C LEU A 638 40.51 -19.46 44.64
N PHE A 639 39.62 -20.22 44.01
CA PHE A 639 39.80 -21.66 43.77
C PHE A 639 40.31 -21.84 42.34
N ALA A 640 41.55 -22.31 42.15
CA ALA A 640 42.15 -22.43 40.82
C ALA A 640 42.99 -23.71 40.63
N ASN A 641 43.13 -24.23 39.40
CA ASN A 641 44.07 -25.32 39.15
C ASN A 641 45.52 -24.83 39.20
N THR A 642 45.80 -23.70 38.55
CA THR A 642 47.10 -23.02 38.62
C THR A 642 46.91 -21.52 38.68
N LEU A 643 47.87 -20.81 39.28
CA LEU A 643 47.87 -19.35 39.39
C LEU A 643 49.27 -18.81 39.07
N ASP A 644 49.39 -18.06 37.97
CA ASP A 644 50.58 -17.27 37.63
C ASP A 644 50.33 -15.78 37.88
N ASN A 645 50.85 -15.27 39.00
CA ASN A 645 50.80 -13.87 39.41
C ASN A 645 52.17 -13.17 39.29
N ARG A 646 53.07 -13.67 38.42
CA ARG A 646 54.41 -13.07 38.24
C ARG A 646 54.35 -11.73 37.50
N ASN A 647 55.50 -11.08 37.35
CA ASN A 647 55.70 -9.86 36.56
C ASN A 647 54.82 -8.69 37.03
N ASN A 648 54.90 -8.31 38.31
CA ASN A 648 54.09 -7.26 38.93
C ASN A 648 52.57 -7.53 38.95
N GLY A 649 52.15 -8.80 38.94
CA GLY A 649 50.75 -9.17 39.14
C GLY A 649 50.24 -8.76 40.52
N THR A 650 49.06 -8.14 40.60
CA THR A 650 48.45 -7.69 41.85
C THR A 650 47.25 -8.56 42.23
N LEU A 651 47.29 -9.14 43.44
CA LEU A 651 46.13 -9.72 44.14
C LEU A 651 45.91 -8.94 45.43
N ALA A 652 44.77 -8.27 45.58
CA ALA A 652 44.46 -7.52 46.81
C ALA A 652 42.99 -7.59 47.22
N GLY A 653 42.73 -7.81 48.50
CA GLY A 653 41.43 -7.81 49.15
C GLY A 653 41.55 -7.49 50.63
N SER A 654 40.44 -7.30 51.35
CA SER A 654 40.45 -7.20 52.82
C SER A 654 41.00 -8.48 53.46
N THR A 655 40.78 -9.61 52.79
CA THR A 655 41.42 -10.89 53.02
C THR A 655 41.58 -11.57 51.65
N VAL A 656 42.70 -12.25 51.44
CA VAL A 656 42.96 -13.02 50.22
C VAL A 656 43.13 -14.48 50.61
N SER A 657 42.20 -15.33 50.15
CA SER A 657 42.22 -16.78 50.32
C SER A 657 42.44 -17.44 48.97
N ILE A 658 43.53 -18.20 48.84
CA ILE A 658 43.89 -18.90 47.60
C ILE A 658 43.95 -20.39 47.91
N THR A 659 43.18 -21.17 47.16
CA THR A 659 43.26 -22.63 47.15
C THR A 659 43.61 -23.06 45.74
N SER A 660 44.76 -23.72 45.59
CA SER A 660 45.19 -24.25 44.30
C SER A 660 45.44 -25.75 44.36
N SER A 661 45.06 -26.47 43.29
CA SER A 661 45.39 -27.88 43.12
C SER A 661 46.76 -28.12 42.47
N GLY A 662 47.41 -27.05 41.98
CA GLY A 662 48.70 -27.06 41.31
C GLY A 662 49.56 -25.85 41.69
N ASP A 663 50.41 -25.39 40.75
CA ASP A 663 51.41 -24.37 41.02
C ASP A 663 50.80 -22.98 41.25
N VAL A 664 51.32 -22.30 42.27
CA VAL A 664 51.12 -20.88 42.53
C VAL A 664 52.45 -20.14 42.34
N LEU A 665 52.57 -19.43 41.23
CA LEU A 665 53.76 -18.66 40.87
C LEU A 665 53.54 -17.19 41.22
N ASN A 666 54.23 -16.70 42.26
CA ASN A 666 54.10 -15.33 42.74
C ASN A 666 55.48 -14.72 42.99
N VAL A 667 56.17 -14.36 41.91
CA VAL A 667 57.56 -13.86 41.92
C VAL A 667 57.71 -12.71 40.92
N GLY A 668 58.41 -11.66 41.34
CA GLY A 668 58.48 -10.38 40.64
C GLY A 668 57.36 -9.47 41.13
#